data_AF-A0A267MEW7-F1
#
_entry.id   AF-A0A267MEW7-F1
#
_cell.length_a   1.000
_cell.length_b   1.000
_cell.length_c   1.000
_cell.angle_alpha   90.00
_cell.angle_beta   90.00
_cell.angle_gamma   90.00
#
_symmetry.space_group_name_H-M   'P 1'
#
loop_
_entity.id
_entity.type
_entity.pdbx_description
1 polymer ?
#
loop_
_entity_poly.entity_id
_entity_poly.type
_entity_poly.pdbx_seq_one_letter_code
_entity_poly.pdbx_strand_id
1 'polypeptide(L)'
;MAHKEYIKDLITGKQILKTPEEINRQGIIKILHEDYNYPLSLMVKEFGVKKSPSDVKRSVPVDVAIFEGTKDLKNKKPKIFIETKKDNYNLGKEQLKDYMTFERDVAYGIWYNGHNENGQTIAYFKKYFKDGTPKFEEISDVPKYGFNSINEQIKYSDLKPTSNLKVIFKNLRGFLAANSTGTTRDEIILEQLSMIIITKLYDEKYAEDTYVKFRVIEDNPKKTSKAIKQLYNEAKTRWNDVFTKDDEITLDDDVLMKVVAQLQHYSLMNSNRNVISEAFESIISYATKGSQGQFFTPENVAHLMVEIANPTESTTVFDPASGTAGFLTTSMFHVWNQIQQTKMRDDAKKDKEQQYATNNLFGIEKDSFLAKISKAFMAVLGDGRAGIFVEDSLKENNWKIATKAKIKDKKFNIILTNPPFGKDIKLSPETKKNFEFGNKIELAFIEMSLRYLEKGGILGVILPETVFHAPKARQIREKLFYKNNITHIIDLPHDTFRPYNNAKTDIIFLRKGEKQQEFVTGIKIDEIGHDHTGKAKYKFNPHTFSFTDEIADDIPNIINSLKNDASSKYIKKIPFSEIKEKDMLVARPYFELNNSSKQITLGELCDKNVIKSFDGHGSPSSYLKGLGTNPYIRVKDIVNLEIAHNRLDDIPDKEYDRLYSPEKALQEKDIVFVRRGSYRIGDVGILYKKDLHSILTREILILRVLNNDLGITPFNLLGLLNSQDVRKQLNNLILMDTTLPNIGDRWRDIRIDISNKAELSNLSKQIQEMYNTRCKFWNEYSKLFGNE
;
A
#
# COMPACT_ATOMS: atom_id res chain seq x y z
N MET A 1 67.69 -48.05 -6.37
CA MET A 1 67.11 -47.72 -5.05
C MET A 1 66.23 -46.50 -5.25
N ALA A 2 64.92 -46.60 -5.03
CA ALA A 2 64.03 -45.44 -5.15
C ALA A 2 64.38 -44.42 -4.04
N HIS A 3 64.62 -43.17 -4.42
CA HIS A 3 64.81 -42.08 -3.46
C HIS A 3 63.56 -41.96 -2.58
N LYS A 4 63.72 -42.12 -1.26
CA LYS A 4 62.65 -41.83 -0.31
C LYS A 4 62.43 -40.33 -0.28
N GLU A 5 61.30 -39.87 -0.83
CA GLU A 5 60.90 -38.48 -0.72
C GLU A 5 60.27 -38.21 0.65
N TYR A 6 60.49 -37.01 1.17
CA TYR A 6 59.98 -36.56 2.46
C TYR A 6 59.08 -35.34 2.27
N ILE A 7 58.07 -35.20 3.12
CA ILE A 7 57.17 -34.03 3.20
C ILE A 7 57.22 -33.46 4.61
N LYS A 8 57.09 -32.13 4.72
CA LYS A 8 56.98 -31.46 6.02
C LYS A 8 55.56 -31.65 6.57
N ASP A 9 55.46 -32.22 7.76
CA ASP A 9 54.22 -32.31 8.50
C ASP A 9 53.81 -30.93 9.03
N LEU A 10 52.64 -30.43 8.63
CA LEU A 10 52.16 -29.11 9.03
C LEU A 10 51.88 -29.04 10.54
N ILE A 11 51.43 -30.13 11.17
CA ILE A 11 51.08 -30.12 12.60
C ILE A 11 52.34 -30.13 13.48
N THR A 12 53.32 -30.97 13.16
CA THR A 12 54.51 -31.16 14.01
C THR A 12 55.76 -30.42 13.54
N GLY A 13 55.78 -29.95 12.29
CA GLY A 13 56.92 -29.30 11.65
C GLY A 13 58.05 -30.26 11.22
N LYS A 14 57.94 -31.56 11.48
CA LYS A 14 58.97 -32.57 11.18
C LYS A 14 58.91 -33.07 9.74
N GLN A 15 60.03 -33.58 9.24
CA GLN A 15 60.09 -34.29 7.95
C GLN A 15 59.64 -35.73 8.13
N ILE A 16 58.66 -36.17 7.34
CA ILE A 16 58.09 -37.53 7.36
C ILE A 16 58.04 -38.12 5.95
N LEU A 17 57.97 -39.44 5.84
CA LEU A 17 57.96 -40.13 4.56
C LEU A 17 56.75 -39.70 3.71
N LYS A 18 56.98 -39.30 2.46
CA LYS A 18 55.93 -38.89 1.53
C LYS A 18 55.21 -40.11 0.97
N THR A 19 54.22 -40.62 1.71
CA THR A 19 53.27 -41.61 1.19
C THR A 19 52.07 -40.90 0.56
N PRO A 20 51.37 -41.49 -0.42
CA PRO A 20 50.24 -40.77 -1.02
C PRO A 20 49.02 -40.62 -0.09
N GLU A 21 48.97 -41.36 1.01
CA GLU A 21 48.01 -41.12 2.10
C GLU A 21 48.42 -39.88 2.92
N GLU A 22 49.71 -39.73 3.22
CA GLU A 22 50.23 -38.54 3.89
C GLU A 22 50.08 -37.28 3.02
N ILE A 23 50.18 -37.39 1.68
CA ILE A 23 49.88 -36.27 0.78
C ILE A 23 48.45 -35.77 0.97
N ASN A 24 47.47 -36.68 1.00
CA ASN A 24 46.06 -36.31 1.21
C ASN A 24 45.82 -35.75 2.62
N ARG A 25 46.42 -36.38 3.64
CA ARG A 25 46.36 -35.91 5.03
C ARG A 25 46.90 -34.50 5.18
N GLN A 26 48.06 -34.20 4.61
CA GLN A 26 48.63 -32.86 4.65
C GLN A 26 47.82 -31.86 3.81
N GLY A 27 47.23 -32.29 2.68
CA GLY A 27 46.34 -31.47 1.85
C GLY A 27 45.10 -30.98 2.62
N ILE A 28 44.37 -31.89 3.28
CA ILE A 28 43.18 -31.49 4.06
C ILE A 28 43.54 -30.69 5.31
N ILE A 29 44.65 -30.99 5.98
CA ILE A 29 45.17 -30.18 7.10
C ILE A 29 45.43 -28.74 6.64
N LYS A 30 46.02 -28.56 5.46
CA LYS A 30 46.29 -27.25 4.87
C LYS A 30 45.01 -26.47 4.61
N ILE A 31 44.02 -27.08 3.93
CA ILE A 31 42.70 -26.48 3.67
C ILE A 31 42.03 -26.05 4.99
N LEU A 32 42.01 -26.93 5.99
CA LEU A 32 41.37 -26.62 7.26
C LEU A 32 42.08 -25.50 8.04
N HIS A 33 43.40 -25.42 7.91
CA HIS A 33 44.18 -24.36 8.55
C HIS A 33 44.02 -23.00 7.85
N GLU A 34 44.20 -22.98 6.54
CA GLU A 34 44.26 -21.75 5.74
C GLU A 34 42.85 -21.22 5.43
N ASP A 35 41.91 -22.09 5.07
CA ASP A 35 40.58 -21.69 4.61
C ASP A 35 39.54 -21.71 5.75
N TYR A 36 39.68 -22.66 6.68
CA TYR A 36 38.75 -22.84 7.81
C TYR A 36 39.28 -22.31 9.14
N ASN A 37 40.46 -21.67 9.15
CA ASN A 37 41.08 -21.04 10.31
C ASN A 37 41.31 -21.96 11.52
N TYR A 38 41.30 -23.29 11.34
CA TYR A 38 41.59 -24.21 12.43
C TYR A 38 43.07 -24.15 12.82
N PRO A 39 43.43 -23.83 14.07
CA PRO A 39 44.81 -23.85 14.51
C PRO A 39 45.39 -25.27 14.42
N LEU A 40 46.59 -25.39 13.85
CA LEU A 40 47.32 -26.67 13.78
C LEU A 40 47.50 -27.32 15.16
N SER A 41 47.57 -26.52 16.23
CA SER A 41 47.65 -27.00 17.62
C SER A 41 46.41 -27.76 18.11
N LEU A 42 45.30 -27.71 17.36
CA LEU A 42 44.05 -28.41 17.68
C LEU A 42 43.79 -29.63 16.80
N MET A 43 44.74 -29.96 15.93
CA MET A 43 44.66 -31.14 15.08
C MET A 43 45.61 -32.22 15.60
N VAL A 44 45.12 -33.45 15.69
CA VAL A 44 45.91 -34.61 16.11
C VAL A 44 45.82 -35.68 15.03
N LYS A 45 46.97 -36.16 14.55
CA LYS A 45 47.04 -37.28 13.60
C LYS A 45 46.93 -38.61 14.34
N GLU A 46 46.41 -39.62 13.63
CA GLU A 46 46.31 -41.00 14.12
C GLU A 46 45.65 -41.10 15.51
N PHE A 47 44.58 -40.33 15.70
CA PHE A 47 43.90 -40.27 16.99
C PHE A 47 43.17 -41.60 17.26
N GLY A 48 43.48 -42.24 18.38
CA GLY A 48 42.84 -43.52 18.73
C GLY A 48 41.36 -43.36 19.08
N VAL A 49 40.50 -44.09 18.38
CA VAL A 49 39.05 -44.21 18.64
C VAL A 49 38.68 -45.58 19.21
N LYS A 50 37.50 -45.67 19.83
CA LYS A 50 36.95 -46.91 20.37
C LYS A 50 36.41 -47.81 19.25
N LYS A 51 36.56 -49.13 19.41
CA LYS A 51 36.02 -50.13 18.47
C LYS A 51 34.60 -50.59 18.85
N SER A 52 34.24 -50.48 20.12
CA SER A 52 32.90 -50.72 20.65
C SER A 52 32.59 -49.79 21.84
N PRO A 53 31.31 -49.61 22.22
CA PRO A 53 30.92 -48.73 23.33
C PRO A 53 31.56 -49.12 24.67
N SER A 54 31.83 -50.42 24.87
CA SER A 54 32.41 -51.01 26.09
C SER A 54 33.94 -50.97 26.15
N ASP A 55 34.62 -50.58 25.06
CA ASP A 55 36.08 -50.59 25.03
C ASP A 55 36.68 -49.44 25.84
N VAL A 56 37.62 -49.81 26.73
CA VAL A 56 38.49 -48.87 27.46
C VAL A 56 39.72 -48.49 26.63
N LYS A 57 40.16 -49.38 25.73
CA LYS A 57 41.36 -49.22 24.90
C LYS A 57 41.01 -48.62 23.54
N ARG A 58 41.53 -47.42 23.27
CA ARG A 58 41.45 -46.74 21.97
C ARG A 58 42.48 -47.33 21.01
N SER A 59 42.02 -48.15 20.06
CA SER A 59 42.89 -49.05 19.29
C SER A 59 42.82 -48.86 17.77
N VAL A 60 41.87 -48.04 17.28
CA VAL A 60 41.73 -47.78 15.84
C VAL A 60 42.08 -46.31 15.58
N PRO A 61 43.08 -45.99 14.75
CA PRO A 61 43.45 -44.61 14.49
C PRO A 61 42.52 -43.99 13.43
N VAL A 62 41.90 -42.85 13.74
CA VAL A 62 41.36 -41.94 12.72
C VAL A 62 42.48 -41.05 12.20
N ASP A 63 42.46 -40.74 10.90
CA ASP A 63 43.58 -40.04 10.26
C ASP A 63 43.89 -38.69 10.87
N VAL A 64 42.85 -37.85 11.07
CA VAL A 64 42.97 -36.59 11.79
C VAL A 64 41.72 -36.35 12.65
N ALA A 65 41.94 -35.92 13.89
CA ALA A 65 40.89 -35.43 14.78
C ALA A 65 41.12 -33.95 15.09
N ILE A 66 40.06 -33.14 15.00
CA ILE A 66 40.07 -31.73 15.38
C ILE A 66 39.35 -31.54 16.72
N PHE A 67 39.98 -30.78 17.62
CA PHE A 67 39.48 -30.43 18.95
C PHE A 67 39.05 -28.96 19.02
N GLU A 68 38.21 -28.61 20.00
CA GLU A 68 37.72 -27.24 20.20
C GLU A 68 38.24 -26.61 21.52
N GLY A 69 38.90 -25.44 21.43
CA GLY A 69 39.33 -24.60 22.57
C GLY A 69 40.85 -24.34 22.67
N THR A 70 41.36 -23.99 23.87
CA THR A 70 42.78 -23.65 24.11
C THR A 70 43.70 -24.89 24.15
N LYS A 71 45.02 -24.67 23.98
CA LYS A 71 46.12 -25.62 23.66
C LYS A 71 46.30 -26.88 24.54
N ASP A 72 45.48 -27.15 25.56
CA ASP A 72 45.66 -28.31 26.45
C ASP A 72 44.75 -29.49 26.05
N LEU A 73 45.33 -30.46 25.33
CA LEU A 73 44.64 -31.60 24.72
C LEU A 73 44.29 -32.74 25.70
N LYS A 74 44.73 -32.67 26.97
CA LYS A 74 44.65 -33.82 27.90
C LYS A 74 43.23 -34.18 28.37
N ASN A 75 42.26 -33.25 28.29
CA ASN A 75 40.91 -33.44 28.83
C ASN A 75 39.76 -33.10 27.86
N LYS A 76 40.03 -32.93 26.55
CA LYS A 76 38.99 -32.55 25.57
C LYS A 76 38.67 -33.65 24.57
N LYS A 77 37.41 -33.62 24.11
CA LYS A 77 36.82 -34.58 23.17
C LYS A 77 36.87 -34.02 21.74
N PRO A 78 37.12 -34.86 20.72
CA PRO A 78 37.18 -34.43 19.33
C PRO A 78 35.79 -34.00 18.83
N LYS A 79 35.75 -32.94 18.00
CA LYS A 79 34.52 -32.40 17.39
C LYS A 79 34.37 -32.80 15.93
N ILE A 80 35.50 -32.90 15.22
CA ILE A 80 35.55 -33.26 13.80
C ILE A 80 36.51 -34.42 13.59
N PHE A 81 36.05 -35.45 12.89
CA PHE A 81 36.89 -36.53 12.40
C PHE A 81 37.11 -36.41 10.90
N ILE A 82 38.30 -36.77 10.46
CA ILE A 82 38.71 -36.71 9.07
C ILE A 82 39.29 -38.06 8.69
N GLU A 83 38.80 -38.63 7.61
CA GLU A 83 39.32 -39.85 7.00
C GLU A 83 39.86 -39.55 5.60
N THR A 84 41.10 -39.95 5.35
CA THR A 84 41.84 -39.70 4.13
C THR A 84 42.16 -41.00 3.39
N LYS A 85 41.21 -41.53 2.60
CA LYS A 85 41.38 -42.78 1.87
C LYS A 85 41.56 -42.60 0.36
N LYS A 86 42.41 -43.44 -0.24
CA LYS A 86 42.68 -43.42 -1.70
C LYS A 86 41.58 -44.03 -2.56
N ASP A 87 40.94 -45.10 -2.08
CA ASP A 87 40.05 -45.91 -2.92
C ASP A 87 38.63 -46.03 -2.35
N ASN A 88 37.66 -45.71 -3.24
CA ASN A 88 36.21 -45.88 -3.10
C ASN A 88 35.53 -45.06 -1.97
N TYR A 89 34.80 -44.01 -2.37
CA TYR A 89 33.94 -43.17 -1.51
C TYR A 89 33.08 -43.98 -0.53
N ASN A 90 32.47 -45.09 -1.00
CA ASN A 90 31.57 -45.88 -0.18
C ASN A 90 32.27 -46.60 0.98
N LEU A 91 33.53 -47.02 0.82
CA LEU A 91 34.28 -47.68 1.89
C LEU A 91 34.79 -46.66 2.91
N GLY A 92 35.30 -45.53 2.44
CA GLY A 92 35.82 -44.48 3.33
C GLY A 92 34.73 -43.79 4.14
N LYS A 93 33.54 -43.54 3.55
CA LYS A 93 32.44 -42.90 4.27
C LYS A 93 31.88 -43.77 5.40
N GLU A 94 31.77 -45.09 5.21
CA GLU A 94 31.22 -45.98 6.24
C GLU A 94 32.19 -46.11 7.42
N GLN A 95 33.49 -46.21 7.15
CA GLN A 95 34.51 -46.21 8.20
C GLN A 95 34.56 -44.90 8.99
N LEU A 96 34.44 -43.75 8.32
CA LEU A 96 34.34 -42.46 8.99
C LEU A 96 33.11 -42.41 9.92
N LYS A 97 31.94 -42.89 9.45
CA LYS A 97 30.73 -42.99 10.28
C LYS A 97 30.92 -43.97 11.45
N ASP A 98 31.61 -45.08 11.26
CA ASP A 98 31.93 -46.03 12.33
C ASP A 98 32.74 -45.35 13.45
N TYR A 99 33.78 -44.58 13.07
CA TYR A 99 34.58 -43.82 14.02
C TYR A 99 33.74 -42.80 14.79
N MET A 100 32.87 -42.10 14.08
CA MET A 100 31.99 -41.10 14.67
C MET A 100 30.91 -41.70 15.58
N THR A 101 30.49 -42.95 15.34
CA THR A 101 29.39 -43.62 16.08
C THR A 101 29.72 -43.75 17.57
N PHE A 102 30.95 -44.14 17.90
CA PHE A 102 31.33 -44.45 19.28
C PHE A 102 31.89 -43.25 20.06
N GLU A 103 32.13 -42.12 19.39
CA GLU A 103 32.65 -40.90 20.02
C GLU A 103 31.56 -39.84 20.07
N ARG A 104 30.83 -39.79 21.20
CA ARG A 104 29.60 -38.98 21.36
C ARG A 104 29.75 -37.51 20.93
N ASP A 105 30.89 -36.90 21.23
CA ASP A 105 31.11 -35.46 21.03
C ASP A 105 31.55 -35.06 19.61
N VAL A 106 31.84 -36.04 18.75
CA VAL A 106 32.18 -35.78 17.34
C VAL A 106 30.91 -35.44 16.58
N ALA A 107 30.73 -34.16 16.25
CA ALA A 107 29.55 -33.65 15.57
C ALA A 107 29.67 -33.74 14.04
N TYR A 108 30.90 -33.64 13.51
CA TYR A 108 31.14 -33.56 12.07
C TYR A 108 32.20 -34.55 11.59
N GLY A 109 32.05 -35.00 10.34
CA GLY A 109 32.97 -35.89 9.66
C GLY A 109 33.37 -35.32 8.31
N ILE A 110 34.63 -35.45 7.93
CA ILE A 110 35.15 -35.08 6.61
C ILE A 110 35.80 -36.32 5.98
N TRP A 111 35.36 -36.68 4.79
CA TRP A 111 36.06 -37.66 3.98
C TRP A 111 36.77 -36.92 2.84
N TYR A 112 38.05 -37.22 2.62
CA TYR A 112 38.87 -36.54 1.62
C TYR A 112 39.82 -37.51 0.92
N ASN A 113 39.84 -37.52 -0.42
CA ASN A 113 40.70 -38.43 -1.18
C ASN A 113 41.71 -37.73 -2.11
N GLY A 114 41.91 -36.42 -1.97
CA GLY A 114 42.84 -35.64 -2.78
C GLY A 114 42.24 -35.06 -4.06
N HIS A 115 43.09 -34.64 -5.00
CA HIS A 115 42.68 -34.15 -6.32
C HIS A 115 42.63 -35.30 -7.32
N ASN A 116 41.43 -35.80 -7.62
CA ASN A 116 41.18 -36.77 -8.70
C ASN A 116 40.35 -36.11 -9.80
N GLU A 117 40.71 -36.33 -11.07
CA GLU A 117 40.04 -35.71 -12.23
C GLU A 117 38.63 -36.29 -12.47
N ASN A 118 38.29 -37.43 -11.88
CA ASN A 118 36.98 -38.07 -11.98
C ASN A 118 36.51 -38.59 -10.60
N GLY A 119 35.54 -37.90 -9.97
CA GLY A 119 34.86 -38.36 -8.74
C GLY A 119 34.71 -37.28 -7.66
N GLN A 120 33.94 -37.59 -6.60
CA GLN A 120 33.82 -36.72 -5.42
C GLN A 120 35.16 -36.69 -4.68
N THR A 121 35.72 -35.50 -4.47
CA THR A 121 37.04 -35.30 -3.85
C THR A 121 36.96 -35.07 -2.34
N ILE A 122 35.84 -34.51 -1.89
CA ILE A 122 35.55 -34.21 -0.50
C ILE A 122 34.07 -34.44 -0.21
N ALA A 123 33.77 -34.96 0.97
CA ALA A 123 32.40 -35.10 1.47
C ALA A 123 32.36 -34.74 2.96
N TYR A 124 31.27 -34.11 3.38
CA TYR A 124 31.07 -33.66 4.75
C TYR A 124 29.84 -34.32 5.35
N PHE A 125 29.91 -34.67 6.62
CA PHE A 125 28.82 -35.36 7.32
C PHE A 125 28.52 -34.70 8.67
N LYS A 126 27.23 -34.56 8.99
CA LYS A 126 26.75 -34.17 10.32
C LYS A 126 26.21 -35.39 11.05
N LYS A 127 26.65 -35.61 12.29
CA LYS A 127 26.06 -36.62 13.19
C LYS A 127 24.96 -36.02 14.05
N TYR A 128 23.84 -36.71 14.12
CA TYR A 128 22.75 -36.41 15.04
C TYR A 128 22.19 -37.70 15.64
N PHE A 129 21.43 -37.60 16.73
CA PHE A 129 20.83 -38.77 17.37
C PHE A 129 19.32 -38.78 17.12
N LYS A 130 18.80 -39.93 16.68
CA LYS A 130 17.36 -40.20 16.59
C LYS A 130 17.08 -41.47 17.39
N ASP A 131 16.25 -41.36 18.42
CA ASP A 131 15.90 -42.47 19.32
C ASP A 131 17.13 -43.16 19.94
N GLY A 132 18.13 -42.36 20.35
CA GLY A 132 19.38 -42.87 20.93
C GLY A 132 20.37 -43.49 19.93
N THR A 133 19.99 -43.63 18.66
CA THR A 133 20.85 -44.18 17.60
C THR A 133 21.51 -43.05 16.81
N PRO A 134 22.84 -43.08 16.57
CA PRO A 134 23.50 -42.09 15.73
C PRO A 134 23.03 -42.23 14.27
N LYS A 135 22.70 -41.10 13.66
CA LYS A 135 22.36 -40.94 12.25
C LYS A 135 23.31 -39.90 11.64
N PHE A 136 23.52 -40.04 10.33
CA PHE A 136 24.46 -39.24 9.58
C PHE A 136 23.77 -38.64 8.36
N GLU A 137 23.95 -37.34 8.17
CA GLU A 137 23.47 -36.59 7.01
C GLU A 137 24.69 -36.05 6.26
N GLU A 138 24.71 -36.20 4.93
CA GLU A 138 25.71 -35.55 4.08
C GLU A 138 25.34 -34.06 3.95
N ILE A 139 26.27 -33.18 4.28
CA ILE A 139 26.09 -31.72 4.31
C ILE A 139 27.02 -31.06 3.27
N SER A 140 26.75 -29.80 2.93
CA SER A 140 27.55 -29.07 1.94
C SER A 140 28.94 -28.67 2.42
N ASP A 141 29.11 -28.49 3.75
CA ASP A 141 30.35 -28.02 4.37
C ASP A 141 30.39 -28.32 5.88
N VAL A 142 31.50 -28.06 6.55
CA VAL A 142 31.61 -28.05 8.03
C VAL A 142 31.80 -26.64 8.57
N PRO A 143 31.48 -26.36 9.84
CA PRO A 143 31.75 -25.05 10.42
C PRO A 143 33.26 -24.75 10.41
N LYS A 144 33.66 -23.53 10.05
CA LYS A 144 35.01 -23.02 10.35
C LYS A 144 35.29 -22.89 11.85
N TYR A 145 36.57 -22.81 12.19
CA TYR A 145 37.03 -22.64 13.56
C TYR A 145 36.40 -21.42 14.24
N GLY A 146 35.88 -21.63 15.46
CA GLY A 146 35.20 -20.59 16.25
C GLY A 146 33.69 -20.53 16.04
N PHE A 147 33.12 -21.36 15.17
CA PHE A 147 31.68 -21.44 14.92
C PHE A 147 31.15 -22.86 15.16
N ASN A 148 29.90 -22.99 15.60
CA ASN A 148 29.26 -24.28 15.88
C ASN A 148 28.45 -24.86 14.72
N SER A 149 27.95 -24.03 13.80
CA SER A 149 27.21 -24.46 12.60
C SER A 149 27.56 -23.63 11.36
N ILE A 150 27.22 -24.15 10.18
CA ILE A 150 27.42 -23.49 8.87
C ILE A 150 26.56 -22.23 8.77
N ASN A 151 25.40 -22.20 9.44
CA ASN A 151 24.50 -21.04 9.45
C ASN A 151 25.14 -19.81 10.11
N GLU A 152 26.18 -20.01 10.93
CA GLU A 152 26.97 -18.91 11.51
C GLU A 152 27.98 -18.31 10.54
N GLN A 153 27.96 -18.70 9.27
CA GLN A 153 28.97 -18.33 8.27
C GLN A 153 28.34 -18.03 6.91
N ILE A 154 27.26 -17.26 6.92
CA ILE A 154 26.63 -16.76 5.69
C ILE A 154 27.48 -15.62 5.15
N LYS A 155 27.97 -15.72 3.90
CA LYS A 155 28.63 -14.61 3.23
C LYS A 155 27.61 -13.70 2.56
N TYR A 156 28.01 -12.45 2.29
CA TYR A 156 27.18 -11.53 1.52
C TYR A 156 26.82 -12.09 0.13
N SER A 157 27.77 -12.78 -0.52
CA SER A 157 27.59 -13.45 -1.80
C SER A 157 26.55 -14.58 -1.78
N ASP A 158 26.24 -15.14 -0.61
CA ASP A 158 25.33 -16.29 -0.48
C ASP A 158 23.86 -15.82 -0.35
N LEU A 159 23.64 -14.52 -0.14
CA LEU A 159 22.32 -13.95 0.03
C LEU A 159 21.54 -13.99 -1.29
N LYS A 160 20.30 -14.46 -1.22
CA LYS A 160 19.42 -14.58 -2.40
C LYS A 160 18.39 -13.45 -2.42
N PRO A 161 18.23 -12.73 -3.55
CA PRO A 161 17.10 -11.81 -3.68
C PRO A 161 15.79 -12.59 -3.62
N THR A 162 14.70 -11.94 -3.21
CA THR A 162 13.38 -12.57 -3.15
C THR A 162 12.29 -11.61 -3.61
N SER A 163 11.35 -12.12 -4.40
CA SER A 163 10.13 -11.41 -4.79
C SER A 163 9.03 -11.50 -3.72
N ASN A 164 9.22 -12.32 -2.69
CA ASN A 164 8.18 -12.69 -1.73
C ASN A 164 8.33 -11.98 -0.36
N LEU A 165 9.06 -10.86 -0.28
CA LEU A 165 9.31 -10.14 1.00
C LEU A 165 8.00 -9.81 1.74
N LYS A 166 6.98 -9.36 1.01
CA LYS A 166 5.65 -9.05 1.56
C LYS A 166 5.02 -10.23 2.31
N VAL A 167 5.12 -11.45 1.75
CA VAL A 167 4.59 -12.67 2.38
C VAL A 167 5.41 -13.04 3.61
N ILE A 168 6.75 -12.97 3.50
CA ILE A 168 7.66 -13.24 4.62
C ILE A 168 7.34 -12.30 5.79
N PHE A 169 7.19 -11.00 5.54
CA PHE A 169 6.91 -10.01 6.59
C PHE A 169 5.52 -10.20 7.21
N LYS A 170 4.51 -10.55 6.40
CA LYS A 170 3.18 -10.91 6.91
C LYS A 170 3.24 -12.12 7.85
N ASN A 171 4.01 -13.15 7.49
CA ASN A 171 4.20 -14.34 8.31
C ASN A 171 4.97 -14.02 9.60
N LEU A 172 6.03 -13.21 9.51
CA LEU A 172 6.79 -12.73 10.68
C LEU A 172 5.91 -11.95 11.64
N ARG A 173 5.07 -11.03 11.15
CA ARG A 173 4.11 -10.31 11.98
C ARG A 173 3.15 -11.27 12.69
N GLY A 174 2.56 -12.22 11.95
CA GLY A 174 1.65 -13.21 12.53
C GLY A 174 2.33 -14.06 13.61
N PHE A 175 3.59 -14.44 13.37
CA PHE A 175 4.42 -15.14 14.34
C PHE A 175 4.68 -14.30 15.60
N LEU A 176 5.10 -13.03 15.45
CA LEU A 176 5.31 -12.13 16.58
C LEU A 176 4.02 -11.90 17.38
N ALA A 177 2.90 -11.64 16.71
CA ALA A 177 1.61 -11.46 17.36
C ALA A 177 1.16 -12.67 18.19
N ALA A 178 1.50 -13.89 17.74
CA ALA A 178 1.17 -15.12 18.46
C ALA A 178 2.12 -15.45 19.63
N ASN A 179 3.33 -14.86 19.67
CA ASN A 179 4.38 -15.22 20.61
C ASN A 179 4.80 -14.08 21.56
N SER A 180 4.26 -12.87 21.40
CA SER A 180 4.50 -11.76 22.33
C SER A 180 3.69 -11.94 23.61
N THR A 181 4.32 -12.33 24.71
CA THR A 181 3.68 -12.37 26.04
C THR A 181 3.49 -10.95 26.59
N GLY A 182 2.25 -10.55 26.86
CA GLY A 182 1.94 -9.30 27.59
C GLY A 182 1.67 -8.05 26.74
N THR A 183 1.79 -8.12 25.41
CA THR A 183 1.58 -6.93 24.54
C THR A 183 0.81 -7.30 23.28
N THR A 184 -0.46 -6.92 23.20
CA THR A 184 -1.34 -7.05 22.01
C THR A 184 -1.34 -5.82 21.11
N ARG A 185 -0.47 -4.83 21.36
CA ARG A 185 -0.41 -3.59 20.59
C ARG A 185 0.41 -3.79 19.32
N ASP A 186 -0.28 -3.81 18.19
CA ASP A 186 0.31 -3.91 16.84
C ASP A 186 1.44 -2.89 16.60
N GLU A 187 1.34 -1.68 17.17
CA GLU A 187 2.38 -0.65 17.10
C GLU A 187 3.75 -1.15 17.58
N ILE A 188 3.79 -1.84 18.73
CA ILE A 188 5.05 -2.35 19.31
C ILE A 188 5.61 -3.50 18.46
N ILE A 189 4.76 -4.40 17.97
CA ILE A 189 5.18 -5.50 17.08
C ILE A 189 5.85 -4.95 15.82
N LEU A 190 5.29 -3.88 15.27
CA LEU A 190 5.73 -3.31 14.00
C LEU A 190 6.95 -2.42 14.19
N GLU A 191 7.09 -1.77 15.34
CA GLU A 191 8.32 -1.13 15.76
C GLU A 191 9.47 -2.14 15.86
N GLN A 192 9.26 -3.25 16.58
CA GLN A 192 10.27 -4.30 16.74
C GLN A 192 10.66 -4.94 15.39
N LEU A 193 9.68 -5.26 14.55
CA LEU A 193 9.94 -5.82 13.22
C LEU A 193 10.74 -4.84 12.34
N SER A 194 10.41 -3.55 12.40
CA SER A 194 11.11 -2.52 11.64
C SER A 194 12.56 -2.37 12.08
N MET A 195 12.83 -2.37 13.40
CA MET A 195 14.20 -2.33 13.93
C MET A 195 15.05 -3.51 13.41
N ILE A 196 14.48 -4.71 13.36
CA ILE A 196 15.16 -5.92 12.85
C ILE A 196 15.47 -5.79 11.35
N ILE A 197 14.52 -5.30 10.56
CA ILE A 197 14.71 -5.10 9.11
C ILE A 197 15.79 -4.06 8.85
N ILE A 198 15.75 -2.94 9.58
CA ILE A 198 16.77 -1.89 9.51
C ILE A 198 18.14 -2.44 9.90
N THR A 199 18.21 -3.30 10.92
CA THR A 199 19.45 -3.98 11.34
C THR A 199 20.01 -4.85 10.22
N LYS A 200 19.15 -5.60 9.52
CA LYS A 200 19.55 -6.41 8.37
C LYS A 200 20.02 -5.57 7.19
N LEU A 201 19.30 -4.50 6.85
CA LEU A 201 19.67 -3.58 5.77
C LEU A 201 20.98 -2.87 6.07
N TYR A 202 21.20 -2.49 7.33
CA TYR A 202 22.48 -1.95 7.78
C TYR A 202 23.61 -2.94 7.55
N ASP A 203 23.45 -4.19 7.99
CA ASP A 203 24.44 -5.24 7.78
C ASP A 203 24.74 -5.47 6.30
N GLU A 204 23.71 -5.62 5.46
CA GLU A 204 23.89 -5.79 4.01
C GLU A 204 24.56 -4.60 3.33
N LYS A 205 24.28 -3.37 3.78
CA LYS A 205 24.86 -2.16 3.20
C LYS A 205 26.33 -1.96 3.55
N TYR A 206 26.73 -2.38 4.74
CA TYR A 206 28.09 -2.20 5.26
C TYR A 206 28.85 -3.51 5.40
N ALA A 207 28.32 -4.61 4.84
CA ALA A 207 29.01 -5.88 4.78
C ALA A 207 30.29 -5.69 3.96
N GLU A 208 31.41 -6.04 4.56
CA GLU A 208 32.65 -6.30 3.81
C GLU A 208 32.47 -7.62 3.02
N ASP A 209 33.38 -7.95 2.09
CA ASP A 209 33.41 -9.21 1.30
C ASP A 209 33.67 -10.46 2.17
N THR A 210 32.94 -10.58 3.28
CA THR A 210 33.09 -11.55 4.36
C THR A 210 31.70 -12.01 4.83
N TYR A 211 31.57 -12.37 6.11
CA TYR A 211 30.37 -12.94 6.70
C TYR A 211 29.41 -11.87 7.19
N VAL A 212 28.14 -11.96 6.81
CA VAL A 212 27.07 -11.04 7.22
C VAL A 212 26.79 -11.21 8.71
N LYS A 213 26.81 -10.14 9.51
CA LYS A 213 26.62 -10.23 10.97
C LYS A 213 25.17 -10.60 11.34
N PHE A 214 24.21 -10.34 10.45
CA PHE A 214 22.80 -10.69 10.62
C PHE A 214 22.56 -12.18 10.31
N ARG A 215 22.77 -13.03 11.32
CA ARG A 215 22.62 -14.49 11.21
C ARG A 215 22.38 -15.15 12.55
N VAL A 216 21.95 -16.40 12.53
CA VAL A 216 21.85 -17.24 13.74
C VAL A 216 23.25 -17.61 14.22
N ILE A 217 23.50 -17.45 15.52
CA ILE A 217 24.78 -17.75 16.17
C ILE A 217 24.61 -19.00 17.05
N GLU A 218 25.29 -20.08 16.69
CA GLU A 218 25.38 -21.35 17.43
C GLU A 218 24.05 -22.04 17.72
N ASP A 219 23.03 -21.78 16.89
CA ASP A 219 21.64 -22.18 17.17
C ASP A 219 21.23 -21.83 18.61
N ASN A 220 21.80 -20.74 19.13
CA ASN A 220 21.68 -20.31 20.52
C ASN A 220 20.93 -18.97 20.59
N PRO A 221 19.74 -18.95 21.23
CA PRO A 221 18.92 -17.75 21.36
C PRO A 221 19.67 -16.56 21.98
N LYS A 222 20.35 -16.78 23.11
CA LYS A 222 21.03 -15.71 23.87
C LYS A 222 22.19 -15.10 23.08
N LYS A 223 23.01 -15.94 22.45
CA LYS A 223 24.14 -15.48 21.63
C LYS A 223 23.68 -14.74 20.38
N THR A 224 22.67 -15.27 19.69
CA THR A 224 22.06 -14.62 18.52
C THR A 224 21.49 -13.27 18.91
N SER A 225 20.69 -13.21 19.97
CA SER A 225 20.09 -11.98 20.47
C SER A 225 21.13 -10.92 20.83
N LYS A 226 22.20 -11.30 21.54
CA LYS A 226 23.32 -10.40 21.87
C LYS A 226 23.98 -9.83 20.61
N ALA A 227 24.27 -10.67 19.61
CA ALA A 227 24.91 -10.26 18.37
C ALA A 227 24.03 -9.30 17.55
N ILE A 228 22.74 -9.61 17.41
CA ILE A 228 21.79 -8.79 16.65
C ILE A 228 21.53 -7.46 17.36
N LYS A 229 21.39 -7.44 18.68
CA LYS A 229 21.26 -6.20 19.47
C LYS A 229 22.52 -5.32 19.36
N GLN A 230 23.70 -5.93 19.33
CA GLN A 230 24.95 -5.21 19.07
C GLN A 230 24.98 -4.60 17.66
N LEU A 231 24.60 -5.37 16.64
CA LEU A 231 24.52 -4.88 15.25
C LEU A 231 23.51 -3.72 15.12
N TYR A 232 22.38 -3.82 15.80
CA TYR A 232 21.41 -2.72 15.87
C TYR A 232 22.00 -1.47 16.54
N ASN A 233 22.77 -1.63 17.61
CA ASN A 233 23.46 -0.50 18.26
C ASN A 233 24.52 0.17 17.36
N GLU A 234 25.21 -0.61 16.52
CA GLU A 234 26.08 -0.06 15.46
C GLU A 234 25.26 0.81 14.49
N ALA A 235 24.11 0.29 14.03
CA ALA A 235 23.19 1.03 13.17
C ALA A 235 22.67 2.32 13.82
N LYS A 236 22.25 2.28 15.09
CA LYS A 236 21.83 3.47 15.87
C LYS A 236 22.93 4.51 15.97
N THR A 237 24.17 4.08 16.18
CA THR A 237 25.30 5.00 16.31
C THR A 237 25.59 5.70 14.97
N ARG A 238 25.51 4.97 13.86
CA ARG A 238 25.71 5.54 12.52
C ARG A 238 24.54 6.43 12.07
N TRP A 239 23.33 6.10 12.47
CA TRP A 239 22.08 6.81 12.14
C TRP A 239 21.48 7.47 13.39
N ASN A 240 22.30 8.21 14.13
CA ASN A 240 21.95 8.86 15.41
C ASN A 240 20.98 10.05 15.28
N ASP A 241 20.73 10.51 14.04
CA ASP A 241 19.72 11.49 13.64
C ASP A 241 18.35 10.85 13.36
N VAL A 242 18.31 9.51 13.32
CA VAL A 242 17.12 8.68 13.13
C VAL A 242 16.72 8.06 14.46
N PHE A 243 17.62 7.31 15.11
CA PHE A 243 17.31 6.55 16.31
C PHE A 243 17.79 7.24 17.59
N THR A 244 17.04 7.09 18.68
CA THR A 244 17.42 7.53 20.02
C THR A 244 18.10 6.40 20.79
N LYS A 245 18.69 6.72 21.95
CA LYS A 245 19.30 5.70 22.81
C LYS A 245 18.27 4.71 23.33
N ASP A 246 17.05 5.18 23.58
CA ASP A 246 15.92 4.41 24.13
C ASP A 246 15.31 3.42 23.13
N ASP A 247 15.64 3.52 21.83
CA ASP A 247 15.17 2.57 20.83
C ASP A 247 15.89 1.22 21.03
N GLU A 248 15.19 0.19 21.49
CA GLU A 248 15.77 -1.12 21.80
C GLU A 248 14.94 -2.28 21.23
N ILE A 249 15.63 -3.35 20.82
CA ILE A 249 14.99 -4.62 20.48
C ILE A 249 14.69 -5.35 21.79
N THR A 250 13.41 -5.43 22.14
CA THR A 250 12.89 -6.00 23.39
C THR A 250 12.33 -7.40 23.23
N LEU A 251 12.36 -7.97 22.01
CA LEU A 251 11.94 -9.34 21.75
C LEU A 251 12.73 -10.36 22.58
N ASP A 252 12.04 -11.41 23.04
CA ASP A 252 12.63 -12.56 23.70
C ASP A 252 13.66 -13.24 22.79
N ASP A 253 14.72 -13.77 23.41
CA ASP A 253 15.87 -14.33 22.70
C ASP A 253 15.47 -15.43 21.68
N ASP A 254 14.55 -16.32 22.07
CA ASP A 254 14.05 -17.40 21.22
C ASP A 254 13.22 -16.88 20.03
N VAL A 255 12.43 -15.83 20.27
CA VAL A 255 11.61 -15.19 19.24
C VAL A 255 12.50 -14.48 18.24
N LEU A 256 13.47 -13.69 18.73
CA LEU A 256 14.42 -12.96 17.87
C LEU A 256 15.26 -13.90 17.01
N MET A 257 15.77 -15.01 17.58
CA MET A 257 16.52 -16.01 16.80
C MET A 257 15.67 -16.60 15.66
N LYS A 258 14.39 -16.91 15.90
CA LYS A 258 13.47 -17.43 14.87
C LYS A 258 13.21 -16.41 13.76
N VAL A 259 13.08 -15.13 14.09
CA VAL A 259 12.94 -14.05 13.09
C VAL A 259 14.20 -13.95 12.24
N VAL A 260 15.38 -13.96 12.89
CA VAL A 260 16.68 -13.90 12.20
C VAL A 260 16.85 -15.11 11.28
N ALA A 261 16.49 -16.31 11.74
CA ALA A 261 16.57 -17.54 10.96
C ALA A 261 15.77 -17.47 9.65
N GLN A 262 14.61 -16.82 9.65
CA GLN A 262 13.78 -16.64 8.46
C GLN A 262 14.34 -15.61 7.48
N LEU A 263 15.12 -14.64 7.95
CA LEU A 263 15.62 -13.53 7.14
C LEU A 263 17.07 -13.69 6.67
N GLN A 264 17.90 -14.44 7.40
CA GLN A 264 19.37 -14.45 7.22
C GLN A 264 19.85 -14.85 5.82
N HIS A 265 19.09 -15.64 5.05
CA HIS A 265 19.49 -16.10 3.71
C HIS A 265 19.03 -15.19 2.56
N TYR A 266 18.18 -14.21 2.85
CA TYR A 266 17.68 -13.29 1.83
C TYR A 266 18.55 -12.05 1.75
N SER A 267 18.74 -11.50 0.55
CA SER A 267 19.21 -10.12 0.40
C SER A 267 18.00 -9.21 0.30
N LEU A 268 17.84 -8.31 1.26
CA LEU A 268 16.86 -7.25 1.16
C LEU A 268 17.33 -6.18 0.17
N MET A 269 18.62 -5.81 0.17
CA MET A 269 19.17 -4.74 -0.68
C MET A 269 19.14 -5.05 -2.18
N ASN A 270 19.43 -6.31 -2.55
CA ASN A 270 19.48 -6.75 -3.95
C ASN A 270 18.11 -7.26 -4.45
N SER A 271 17.09 -7.27 -3.58
CA SER A 271 15.71 -7.50 -4.00
C SER A 271 15.19 -6.28 -4.76
N ASN A 272 14.20 -6.46 -5.63
CA ASN A 272 13.62 -5.36 -6.41
C ASN A 272 13.19 -4.22 -5.47
N ARG A 273 13.58 -2.98 -5.78
CA ARG A 273 13.29 -1.77 -4.98
C ARG A 273 11.79 -1.63 -4.67
N ASN A 274 10.93 -2.02 -5.60
CA ASN A 274 9.47 -2.04 -5.40
C ASN A 274 9.06 -3.11 -4.38
N VAL A 275 9.66 -4.31 -4.45
CA VAL A 275 9.40 -5.39 -3.49
C VAL A 275 9.81 -5.00 -2.07
N ILE A 276 10.90 -4.24 -1.93
CA ILE A 276 11.30 -3.65 -0.65
C ILE A 276 10.25 -2.63 -0.19
N SER A 277 9.86 -1.68 -1.04
CA SER A 277 8.87 -0.64 -0.72
C SER A 277 7.52 -1.25 -0.30
N GLU A 278 6.99 -2.19 -1.09
CA GLU A 278 5.77 -2.95 -0.80
C GLU A 278 5.84 -3.70 0.53
N ALA A 279 7.01 -4.26 0.87
CA ALA A 279 7.19 -5.00 2.11
C ALA A 279 7.17 -4.05 3.31
N PHE A 280 7.86 -2.90 3.25
CA PHE A 280 7.79 -1.86 4.27
C PHE A 280 6.38 -1.28 4.42
N GLU A 281 5.72 -0.94 3.32
CA GLU A 281 4.33 -0.47 3.34
C GLU A 281 3.39 -1.50 3.95
N SER A 282 3.59 -2.80 3.65
CA SER A 282 2.77 -3.84 4.24
C SER A 282 2.87 -3.87 5.76
N ILE A 283 4.07 -3.71 6.33
CA ILE A 283 4.29 -3.62 7.78
C ILE A 283 3.59 -2.39 8.33
N ILE A 284 3.83 -1.23 7.72
CA ILE A 284 3.38 0.04 8.26
C ILE A 284 1.85 0.20 8.15
N SER A 285 1.23 -0.33 7.09
CA SER A 285 -0.22 -0.39 6.92
C SER A 285 -0.94 -1.17 8.03
N TYR A 286 -0.28 -2.13 8.70
CA TYR A 286 -0.83 -2.79 9.88
C TYR A 286 -0.70 -1.95 11.15
N ALA A 287 0.28 -1.04 11.24
CA ALA A 287 0.56 -0.26 12.46
C ALA A 287 -0.46 0.84 12.71
N THR A 288 -0.97 1.40 11.63
CA THR A 288 -1.79 2.62 11.67
C THR A 288 -3.29 2.35 11.59
N LYS A 289 -3.74 1.08 11.64
CA LYS A 289 -5.16 0.71 11.51
C LYS A 289 -6.08 1.27 12.61
N GLY A 290 -5.57 2.02 13.59
CA GLY A 290 -6.25 2.23 14.86
C GLY A 290 -6.49 3.65 15.38
N SER A 291 -5.68 4.69 15.11
CA SER A 291 -5.63 5.78 16.12
C SER A 291 -5.70 7.25 15.71
N GLN A 292 -5.52 7.71 14.46
CA GLN A 292 -5.40 9.17 14.22
C GLN A 292 -5.90 9.72 12.85
N GLY A 293 -6.62 8.94 12.03
CA GLY A 293 -6.99 9.40 10.66
C GLY A 293 -5.78 9.60 9.74
N GLN A 294 -4.71 8.84 10.00
CA GLN A 294 -3.54 8.69 9.14
C GLN A 294 -3.88 7.65 8.07
N PHE A 295 -3.85 8.04 6.80
CA PHE A 295 -4.13 7.15 5.66
C PHE A 295 -2.96 7.19 4.69
N PHE A 296 -2.44 6.03 4.32
CA PHE A 296 -1.38 5.94 3.33
C PHE A 296 -1.94 6.09 1.93
N THR A 297 -1.23 6.85 1.10
CA THR A 297 -1.49 6.95 -0.33
C THR A 297 -1.10 5.61 -0.98
N PRO A 298 -2.01 4.94 -1.70
CA PRO A 298 -1.66 3.76 -2.49
C PRO A 298 -0.50 4.05 -3.46
N GLU A 299 0.41 3.09 -3.62
CA GLU A 299 1.63 3.24 -4.44
C GLU A 299 1.30 3.67 -5.87
N ASN A 300 0.29 3.06 -6.50
CA ASN A 300 -0.13 3.40 -7.85
C ASN A 300 -0.62 4.87 -7.95
N VAL A 301 -1.34 5.38 -6.94
CA VAL A 301 -1.75 6.80 -6.86
C VAL A 301 -0.54 7.71 -6.71
N ALA A 302 0.41 7.37 -5.82
CA ALA A 302 1.64 8.13 -5.65
C ALA A 302 2.44 8.21 -6.96
N HIS A 303 2.55 7.08 -7.66
CA HIS A 303 3.22 6.99 -8.95
C HIS A 303 2.54 7.86 -10.02
N LEU A 304 1.20 7.82 -10.13
CA LEU A 304 0.47 8.70 -11.03
C LEU A 304 0.74 10.18 -10.74
N MET A 305 0.68 10.59 -9.48
CA MET A 305 0.89 11.98 -9.09
C MET A 305 2.33 12.45 -9.37
N VAL A 306 3.33 11.60 -9.12
CA VAL A 306 4.74 11.91 -9.43
C VAL A 306 4.95 11.99 -10.94
N GLU A 307 4.35 11.10 -11.73
CA GLU A 307 4.43 11.13 -13.19
C GLU A 307 3.80 12.40 -13.79
N ILE A 308 2.68 12.90 -13.21
CA ILE A 308 2.08 14.17 -13.61
C ILE A 308 2.95 15.37 -13.19
N ALA A 309 3.55 15.33 -11.99
CA ALA A 309 4.42 16.39 -11.50
C ALA A 309 5.77 16.45 -12.23
N ASN A 310 6.24 15.29 -12.71
CA ASN A 310 7.46 15.07 -13.47
C ASN A 310 8.69 15.78 -12.86
N PRO A 311 9.09 15.43 -11.62
CA PRO A 311 10.30 16.00 -11.02
C PRO A 311 11.54 15.66 -11.86
N THR A 312 12.50 16.56 -11.85
CA THR A 312 13.84 16.39 -12.46
C THR A 312 14.93 16.60 -11.40
N GLU A 313 16.19 16.32 -11.75
CA GLU A 313 17.35 16.47 -10.85
C GLU A 313 17.51 17.90 -10.27
N SER A 314 16.96 18.93 -10.92
CA SER A 314 17.00 20.32 -10.44
C SER A 314 15.78 20.73 -9.61
N THR A 315 14.73 19.91 -9.57
CA THR A 315 13.48 20.25 -8.86
C THR A 315 13.53 19.82 -7.41
N THR A 316 13.04 20.67 -6.52
CA THR A 316 12.82 20.35 -5.11
C THR A 316 11.38 19.88 -4.90
N VAL A 317 11.22 18.76 -4.18
CA VAL A 317 9.94 18.15 -3.84
C VAL A 317 9.75 18.22 -2.33
N PHE A 318 8.61 18.74 -1.89
CA PHE A 318 8.25 18.83 -0.49
C PHE A 318 6.90 18.15 -0.20
N ASP A 319 6.86 17.31 0.83
CA ASP A 319 5.62 16.78 1.39
C ASP A 319 5.46 17.22 2.86
N PRO A 320 4.55 18.16 3.15
CA PRO A 320 4.30 18.60 4.51
C PRO A 320 3.59 17.57 5.40
N ALA A 321 3.06 16.48 4.87
CA ALA A 321 2.38 15.43 5.61
C ALA A 321 2.91 14.06 5.16
N SER A 322 4.23 13.90 5.29
CA SER A 322 4.98 12.88 4.54
C SER A 322 4.69 11.43 4.92
N GLY A 323 4.18 11.14 6.12
CA GLY A 323 3.87 9.77 6.53
C GLY A 323 5.08 8.85 6.41
N THR A 324 4.96 7.84 5.55
CA THR A 324 6.05 6.89 5.19
C THR A 324 6.99 7.39 4.09
N ALA A 325 6.89 8.67 3.74
CA ALA A 325 7.61 9.33 2.65
C ALA A 325 7.29 8.77 1.24
N GLY A 326 6.11 8.20 1.02
CA GLY A 326 5.72 7.56 -0.26
C GLY A 326 5.87 8.48 -1.49
N PHE A 327 5.47 9.75 -1.40
CA PHE A 327 5.69 10.70 -2.50
C PHE A 327 7.18 11.02 -2.71
N LEU A 328 7.98 11.08 -1.64
CA LEU A 328 9.40 11.41 -1.72
C LEU A 328 10.20 10.24 -2.29
N THR A 329 9.92 9.01 -1.86
CA THR A 329 10.56 7.80 -2.38
C THR A 329 10.19 7.57 -3.84
N THR A 330 8.91 7.76 -4.20
CA THR A 330 8.45 7.67 -5.59
C THR A 330 9.11 8.74 -6.47
N SER A 331 9.24 9.98 -5.99
CA SER A 331 9.95 11.06 -6.69
C SER A 331 11.45 10.74 -6.85
N MET A 332 12.07 10.18 -5.81
CA MET A 332 13.46 9.72 -5.83
C MET A 332 13.68 8.69 -6.93
N PHE A 333 12.86 7.64 -6.99
CA PHE A 333 12.99 6.61 -8.00
C PHE A 333 12.69 7.12 -9.42
N HIS A 334 11.73 8.04 -9.56
CA HIS A 334 11.43 8.68 -10.84
C HIS A 334 12.66 9.42 -11.40
N VAL A 335 13.28 10.29 -10.60
CA VAL A 335 14.47 11.05 -11.03
C VAL A 335 15.68 10.14 -11.23
N TRP A 336 15.87 9.14 -10.38
CA TRP A 336 16.95 8.15 -10.57
C TRP A 336 16.78 7.39 -11.88
N ASN A 337 15.57 6.97 -12.25
CA ASN A 337 15.32 6.33 -13.54
C ASN A 337 15.66 7.27 -14.72
N GLN A 338 15.34 8.57 -14.61
CA GLN A 338 15.76 9.55 -15.62
C GLN A 338 17.30 9.65 -15.71
N ILE A 339 18.01 9.70 -14.58
CA ILE A 339 19.48 9.72 -14.51
C ILE A 339 20.07 8.44 -15.13
N GLN A 340 19.49 7.28 -14.85
CA GLN A 340 19.95 5.99 -15.39
C GLN A 340 19.83 5.89 -16.90
N GLN A 341 18.83 6.56 -17.50
CA GLN A 341 18.64 6.64 -18.95
C GLN A 341 19.64 7.58 -19.64
N THR A 342 20.41 8.38 -18.89
CA THR A 342 21.46 9.23 -19.48
C THR A 342 22.65 8.40 -19.97
N LYS A 343 23.45 8.99 -20.88
CA LYS A 343 24.71 8.42 -21.38
C LYS A 343 25.91 8.64 -20.44
N MET A 344 25.68 9.08 -19.21
CA MET A 344 26.74 9.30 -18.23
C MET A 344 27.37 7.97 -17.79
N ARG A 345 28.60 8.04 -17.28
CA ARG A 345 29.24 6.89 -16.62
C ARG A 345 28.52 6.55 -15.31
N ASP A 346 28.60 5.30 -14.88
CA ASP A 346 27.89 4.81 -13.69
C ASP A 346 28.31 5.50 -12.38
N ASP A 347 29.57 5.93 -12.27
CA ASP A 347 30.07 6.72 -11.14
C ASP A 347 29.39 8.09 -11.06
N ALA A 348 29.30 8.79 -12.20
CA ALA A 348 28.63 10.08 -12.30
C ALA A 348 27.11 9.97 -12.09
N LYS A 349 26.48 8.89 -12.56
CA LYS A 349 25.06 8.60 -12.29
C LYS A 349 24.81 8.46 -10.79
N LYS A 350 25.61 7.64 -10.10
CA LYS A 350 25.50 7.43 -8.65
C LYS A 350 25.68 8.73 -7.86
N ASP A 351 26.65 9.56 -8.24
CA ASP A 351 26.87 10.87 -7.61
C ASP A 351 25.64 11.79 -7.76
N LYS A 352 25.06 11.87 -8.97
CA LYS A 352 23.82 12.65 -9.19
C LYS A 352 22.61 12.09 -8.44
N GLU A 353 22.44 10.78 -8.42
CA GLU A 353 21.37 10.12 -7.66
C GLU A 353 21.44 10.49 -6.18
N GLN A 354 22.66 10.45 -5.61
CA GLN A 354 22.95 10.80 -4.23
C GLN A 354 22.72 12.30 -3.96
N GLN A 355 23.22 13.18 -4.83
CA GLN A 355 23.03 14.62 -4.69
C GLN A 355 21.54 15.01 -4.71
N TYR A 356 20.75 14.42 -5.60
CA TYR A 356 19.31 14.65 -5.66
C TYR A 356 18.63 14.19 -4.37
N ALA A 357 18.90 12.95 -3.93
CA ALA A 357 18.29 12.41 -2.73
C ALA A 357 18.57 13.28 -1.49
N THR A 358 19.81 13.75 -1.34
CA THR A 358 20.24 14.57 -0.21
C THR A 358 19.68 16.01 -0.23
N ASN A 359 19.59 16.65 -1.40
CA ASN A 359 19.38 18.10 -1.48
C ASN A 359 17.99 18.54 -1.97
N ASN A 360 17.22 17.62 -2.56
CA ASN A 360 16.00 17.98 -3.30
C ASN A 360 14.72 17.40 -2.72
N LEU A 361 14.79 16.46 -1.77
CA LEU A 361 13.62 15.84 -1.16
C LEU A 361 13.43 16.35 0.26
N PHE A 362 12.21 16.77 0.59
CA PHE A 362 11.89 17.36 1.90
C PHE A 362 10.55 16.81 2.41
N GLY A 363 10.49 16.43 3.69
CA GLY A 363 9.28 15.90 4.31
C GLY A 363 9.15 16.35 5.76
N ILE A 364 7.93 16.64 6.20
CA ILE A 364 7.64 16.77 7.63
C ILE A 364 6.63 15.69 8.01
N GLU A 365 6.88 15.00 9.12
CA GLU A 365 5.96 14.03 9.72
C GLU A 365 5.91 14.26 11.23
N LYS A 366 4.70 14.26 11.78
CA LYS A 366 4.44 14.53 13.20
C LYS A 366 4.66 13.30 14.07
N ASP A 367 4.32 12.12 13.53
CA ASP A 367 4.52 10.84 14.19
C ASP A 367 6.01 10.46 14.17
N SER A 368 6.62 10.39 15.35
CA SER A 368 8.03 10.09 15.48
C SER A 368 8.37 8.69 14.97
N PHE A 369 7.49 7.72 15.14
CA PHE A 369 7.72 6.35 14.68
C PHE A 369 7.73 6.30 13.15
N LEU A 370 6.69 6.84 12.48
CA LEU A 370 6.63 6.86 11.01
C LEU A 370 7.79 7.64 10.39
N ALA A 371 8.16 8.77 10.98
CA ALA A 371 9.29 9.56 10.49
C ALA A 371 10.63 8.83 10.65
N LYS A 372 10.85 8.10 11.76
CA LYS A 372 12.05 7.27 11.97
C LYS A 372 12.16 6.17 10.91
N ILE A 373 11.06 5.47 10.64
CA ILE A 373 11.02 4.41 9.63
C ILE A 373 11.35 4.97 8.25
N SER A 374 10.70 6.07 7.86
CA SER A 374 10.93 6.73 6.57
C SER A 374 12.38 7.17 6.40
N LYS A 375 12.97 7.76 7.46
CA LYS A 375 14.39 8.15 7.46
C LYS A 375 15.32 6.97 7.30
N ALA A 376 15.11 5.90 8.06
CA ALA A 376 15.92 4.69 7.97
C ALA A 376 15.81 4.08 6.57
N PHE A 377 14.60 4.06 6.01
CA PHE A 377 14.34 3.57 4.67
C PHE A 377 15.10 4.38 3.61
N MET A 378 14.99 5.71 3.62
CA MET A 378 15.74 6.58 2.70
C MET A 378 17.26 6.53 2.94
N ALA A 379 17.71 6.31 4.18
CA ALA A 379 19.12 6.12 4.51
C ALA A 379 19.70 4.84 3.89
N VAL A 380 18.91 3.77 3.88
CA VAL A 380 19.26 2.50 3.23
C VAL A 380 19.36 2.71 1.72
N LEU A 381 18.32 3.29 1.10
CA LEU A 381 18.19 3.40 -0.35
C LEU A 381 19.29 4.21 -1.03
N GLY A 382 19.82 5.26 -0.39
CA GLY A 382 20.82 6.08 -1.08
C GLY A 382 21.23 7.38 -0.43
N ASP A 383 20.48 7.88 0.58
CA ASP A 383 20.77 9.02 1.48
C ASP A 383 19.79 10.22 1.52
N GLY A 384 18.55 10.08 1.02
CA GLY A 384 17.51 11.12 1.21
C GLY A 384 16.98 11.31 2.64
N ARG A 385 17.63 10.71 3.65
CA ARG A 385 17.26 10.80 5.07
C ARG A 385 17.31 12.22 5.64
N ALA A 386 18.21 13.05 5.11
CA ALA A 386 18.46 14.41 5.60
C ALA A 386 17.30 15.37 5.32
N GLY A 387 16.38 14.97 4.44
CA GLY A 387 15.20 15.73 4.05
C GLY A 387 13.98 15.55 4.93
N ILE A 388 13.92 14.53 5.79
CA ILE A 388 12.75 14.24 6.64
C ILE A 388 12.92 14.87 8.02
N PHE A 389 11.87 15.51 8.54
CA PHE A 389 11.87 16.18 9.83
C PHE A 389 10.70 15.73 10.70
N VAL A 390 10.98 15.43 11.97
CA VAL A 390 9.96 15.04 12.95
C VAL A 390 9.42 16.30 13.63
N GLU A 391 8.34 16.86 13.09
CA GLU A 391 7.73 18.12 13.54
C GLU A 391 6.23 18.17 13.25
N ASP A 392 5.51 19.11 13.85
CA ASP A 392 4.14 19.45 13.43
C ASP A 392 4.20 20.56 12.38
N SER A 393 3.87 20.24 11.12
CA SER A 393 4.02 21.16 9.99
C SER A 393 3.24 22.46 10.16
N LEU A 394 2.08 22.42 10.84
CA LEU A 394 1.24 23.59 11.06
C LEU A 394 1.69 24.44 12.27
N LYS A 395 2.77 24.05 12.97
CA LYS A 395 3.35 24.77 14.11
C LYS A 395 4.80 25.19 13.85
N GLU A 396 5.01 25.97 12.80
CA GLU A 396 6.32 26.46 12.34
C GLU A 396 7.18 27.10 13.45
N ASN A 397 6.56 27.78 14.41
CA ASN A 397 7.25 28.40 15.53
C ASN A 397 7.90 27.38 16.48
N ASN A 398 7.36 26.17 16.55
CA ASN A 398 7.83 25.11 17.44
C ASN A 398 8.89 24.22 16.79
N TRP A 399 9.14 24.38 15.49
CA TRP A 399 10.15 23.58 14.80
C TRP A 399 11.54 23.74 15.42
N LYS A 400 12.29 22.63 15.47
CA LYS A 400 13.70 22.63 15.86
C LYS A 400 14.52 23.50 14.92
N ILE A 401 15.67 23.96 15.41
CA ILE A 401 16.59 24.83 14.67
C ILE A 401 17.01 24.21 13.34
N ALA A 402 17.29 22.91 13.32
CA ALA A 402 17.67 22.18 12.11
C ALA A 402 16.57 22.22 11.03
N THR A 403 15.32 22.00 11.42
CA THR A 403 14.17 22.07 10.49
C THR A 403 13.98 23.49 9.97
N LYS A 404 14.03 24.49 10.86
CA LYS A 404 13.91 25.91 10.48
C LYS A 404 14.99 26.31 9.47
N ALA A 405 16.24 25.91 9.69
CA ALA A 405 17.36 26.22 8.80
C ALA A 405 17.21 25.62 7.39
N LYS A 406 16.53 24.47 7.26
CA LYS A 406 16.36 23.77 5.97
C LYS A 406 15.07 24.14 5.22
N ILE A 407 13.99 24.44 5.96
CA ILE A 407 12.64 24.59 5.37
C ILE A 407 12.11 26.03 5.43
N LYS A 408 12.25 26.73 6.57
CA LYS A 408 11.43 27.93 6.89
C LYS A 408 11.44 29.00 5.79
N ASP A 409 12.60 29.29 5.23
CA ASP A 409 12.77 30.33 4.21
C ASP A 409 12.87 29.77 2.78
N LYS A 410 12.77 28.45 2.63
CA LYS A 410 12.85 27.77 1.33
C LYS A 410 11.52 27.88 0.57
N LYS A 411 11.62 27.93 -0.76
CA LYS A 411 10.50 27.72 -1.67
C LYS A 411 10.74 26.46 -2.48
N PHE A 412 9.68 25.70 -2.70
CA PHE A 412 9.74 24.41 -3.37
C PHE A 412 9.13 24.49 -4.76
N ASN A 413 9.74 23.77 -5.71
CA ASN A 413 9.26 23.68 -7.09
C ASN A 413 7.99 22.82 -7.15
N ILE A 414 7.95 21.73 -6.37
CA ILE A 414 6.88 20.76 -6.36
C ILE A 414 6.48 20.47 -4.91
N ILE A 415 5.18 20.48 -4.64
CA ILE A 415 4.59 19.95 -3.41
C ILE A 415 3.58 18.88 -3.80
N LEU A 416 3.81 17.65 -3.33
CA LEU A 416 2.87 16.53 -3.44
C LEU A 416 2.50 16.09 -2.05
N THR A 417 1.20 16.04 -1.74
CA THR A 417 0.78 15.76 -0.37
C THR A 417 -0.61 15.16 -0.27
N ASN A 418 -0.76 14.29 0.72
CA ASN A 418 -2.04 13.73 1.17
C ASN A 418 -2.23 14.17 2.62
N PRO A 419 -2.75 15.39 2.86
CA PRO A 419 -2.89 15.92 4.21
C PRO A 419 -3.86 15.06 5.02
N PRO A 420 -3.75 15.03 6.36
CA PRO A 420 -4.74 14.34 7.19
C PRO A 420 -6.13 14.98 7.01
N PHE A 421 -7.18 14.17 7.01
CA PHE A 421 -8.57 14.64 6.99
C PHE A 421 -9.47 13.73 7.83
N GLY A 422 -10.44 14.31 8.55
CA GLY A 422 -11.34 13.58 9.43
C GLY A 422 -12.05 14.50 10.42
N LYS A 423 -13.24 14.09 10.90
CA LYS A 423 -14.06 14.94 11.80
C LYS A 423 -13.43 15.14 13.17
N ASP A 424 -12.56 14.23 13.60
CA ASP A 424 -12.00 14.21 14.96
C ASP A 424 -10.62 14.89 15.06
N ILE A 425 -10.02 15.27 13.93
CA ILE A 425 -8.71 15.94 13.90
C ILE A 425 -8.92 17.45 13.91
N LYS A 426 -8.72 18.08 15.07
CA LYS A 426 -8.91 19.53 15.25
C LYS A 426 -7.59 20.23 15.52
N LEU A 427 -7.44 21.40 14.91
CA LEU A 427 -6.35 22.32 15.24
C LEU A 427 -6.59 22.97 16.59
N SER A 428 -5.51 23.25 17.32
CA SER A 428 -5.62 24.07 18.53
C SER A 428 -6.14 25.47 18.17
N PRO A 429 -6.87 26.15 19.09
CA PRO A 429 -7.37 27.50 18.84
C PRO A 429 -6.29 28.51 18.43
N GLU A 430 -5.06 28.34 18.94
CA GLU A 430 -3.90 29.16 18.58
C GLU A 430 -3.44 28.90 17.14
N THR A 431 -3.20 27.64 16.77
CA THR A 431 -2.77 27.28 15.41
C THR A 431 -3.81 27.68 14.38
N LYS A 432 -5.09 27.51 14.70
CA LYS A 432 -6.21 27.88 13.82
C LYS A 432 -6.21 29.35 13.41
N LYS A 433 -5.76 30.28 14.27
CA LYS A 433 -5.71 31.72 13.95
C LYS A 433 -4.70 32.07 12.86
N ASN A 434 -3.75 31.18 12.59
CA ASN A 434 -2.73 31.38 11.56
C ASN A 434 -3.22 31.05 10.14
N PHE A 435 -4.44 30.51 10.00
CA PHE A 435 -5.00 30.01 8.75
C PHE A 435 -6.42 30.52 8.55
N GLU A 436 -6.73 31.01 7.36
CA GLU A 436 -8.07 31.51 7.03
C GLU A 436 -9.13 30.40 7.09
N PHE A 437 -8.75 29.19 6.68
CA PHE A 437 -9.60 28.00 6.65
C PHE A 437 -9.20 26.95 7.69
N GLY A 438 -8.49 27.36 8.76
CA GLY A 438 -8.04 26.49 9.86
C GLY A 438 -9.15 25.80 10.68
N ASN A 439 -10.42 25.95 10.31
CA ASN A 439 -11.52 25.10 10.81
C ASN A 439 -11.37 23.63 10.38
N LYS A 440 -10.68 23.39 9.28
CA LYS A 440 -10.41 22.06 8.72
C LYS A 440 -8.91 21.92 8.53
N ILE A 441 -8.34 20.85 9.07
CA ILE A 441 -6.89 20.65 9.08
C ILE A 441 -6.34 20.52 7.66
N GLU A 442 -7.04 19.82 6.77
CA GLU A 442 -6.63 19.63 5.39
C GLU A 442 -6.50 20.95 4.63
N LEU A 443 -7.34 21.95 4.94
CA LEU A 443 -7.29 23.27 4.30
C LEU A 443 -6.11 24.11 4.80
N ALA A 444 -5.76 24.00 6.09
CA ALA A 444 -4.57 24.64 6.64
C ALA A 444 -3.28 24.10 5.98
N PHE A 445 -3.25 22.79 5.68
CA PHE A 445 -2.16 22.19 4.91
C PHE A 445 -2.06 22.76 3.48
N ILE A 446 -3.18 23.03 2.80
CA ILE A 446 -3.17 23.67 1.48
C ILE A 446 -2.66 25.10 1.58
N GLU A 447 -3.15 25.89 2.53
CA GLU A 447 -2.68 27.27 2.74
C GLU A 447 -1.18 27.32 3.00
N MET A 448 -0.67 26.41 3.84
CA MET A 448 0.76 26.26 4.08
C MET A 448 1.51 25.82 2.82
N SER A 449 1.01 24.82 2.10
CA SER A 449 1.62 24.35 0.85
C SER A 449 1.73 25.49 -0.15
N LEU A 450 0.66 26.27 -0.34
CA LEU A 450 0.68 27.45 -1.19
C LEU A 450 1.67 28.51 -0.69
N ARG A 451 1.89 28.69 0.62
CA ARG A 451 2.93 29.60 1.15
C ARG A 451 4.34 29.13 0.82
N TYR A 452 4.61 27.83 0.93
CA TYR A 452 5.93 27.22 0.68
C TYR A 452 6.22 26.94 -0.79
N LEU A 453 5.20 26.91 -1.65
CA LEU A 453 5.39 26.75 -3.09
C LEU A 453 5.96 28.03 -3.71
N GLU A 454 6.92 27.89 -4.61
CA GLU A 454 7.41 29.01 -5.42
C GLU A 454 6.34 29.49 -6.43
N LYS A 455 6.55 30.67 -7.02
CA LYS A 455 5.69 31.14 -8.12
C LYS A 455 5.96 30.27 -9.35
N GLY A 456 4.90 29.75 -9.98
CA GLY A 456 5.00 28.79 -11.09
C GLY A 456 5.23 27.34 -10.67
N GLY A 457 5.51 27.10 -9.39
CA GLY A 457 5.65 25.75 -8.82
C GLY A 457 4.33 24.97 -8.83
N ILE A 458 4.43 23.65 -8.73
CA ILE A 458 3.34 22.69 -8.87
C ILE A 458 2.89 22.21 -7.48
N LEU A 459 1.59 22.31 -7.20
CA LEU A 459 0.96 21.66 -6.06
C LEU A 459 0.02 20.56 -6.57
N GLY A 460 0.29 19.31 -6.19
CA GLY A 460 -0.60 18.17 -6.32
C GLY A 460 -1.11 17.74 -4.95
N VAL A 461 -2.42 17.74 -4.74
CA VAL A 461 -3.00 17.45 -3.41
C VAL A 461 -4.23 16.54 -3.50
N ILE A 462 -4.31 15.59 -2.55
CA ILE A 462 -5.46 14.71 -2.35
C ILE A 462 -6.40 15.33 -1.32
N LEU A 463 -7.69 15.48 -1.64
CA LEU A 463 -8.69 16.03 -0.70
C LEU A 463 -10.03 15.31 -0.81
N PRO A 464 -10.87 15.35 0.24
CA PRO A 464 -12.24 14.88 0.16
C PRO A 464 -13.01 15.57 -0.97
N GLU A 465 -13.70 14.77 -1.79
CA GLU A 465 -14.42 15.21 -3.01
C GLU A 465 -15.33 16.43 -2.75
N THR A 466 -15.94 16.50 -1.57
CA THR A 466 -16.81 17.63 -1.17
C THR A 466 -16.20 19.01 -1.34
N VAL A 467 -14.88 19.16 -1.17
CA VAL A 467 -14.19 20.45 -1.33
C VAL A 467 -14.32 20.96 -2.77
N PHE A 468 -14.40 20.05 -3.73
CA PHE A 468 -14.35 20.33 -5.16
C PHE A 468 -15.69 20.65 -5.82
N HIS A 469 -16.82 20.36 -5.16
CA HIS A 469 -18.15 20.61 -5.75
C HIS A 469 -19.18 21.20 -4.80
N ALA A 470 -19.05 20.99 -3.47
CA ALA A 470 -20.13 21.35 -2.56
C ALA A 470 -20.36 22.87 -2.58
N PRO A 471 -21.62 23.35 -2.63
CA PRO A 471 -21.92 24.79 -2.63
C PRO A 471 -21.33 25.53 -1.42
N LYS A 472 -21.33 24.89 -0.25
CA LYS A 472 -20.74 25.43 0.99
C LYS A 472 -19.22 25.60 0.92
N ALA A 473 -18.54 24.94 -0.02
CA ALA A 473 -17.09 24.99 -0.20
C ALA A 473 -16.66 25.96 -1.31
N ARG A 474 -17.58 26.68 -1.96
CA ARG A 474 -17.26 27.61 -3.06
C ARG A 474 -16.19 28.64 -2.69
N GLN A 475 -16.29 29.26 -1.52
CA GLN A 475 -15.31 30.24 -1.05
C GLN A 475 -13.90 29.64 -0.94
N ILE A 476 -13.79 28.37 -0.56
CA ILE A 476 -12.50 27.65 -0.50
C ILE A 476 -11.94 27.53 -1.92
N ARG A 477 -12.77 27.14 -2.90
CA ARG A 477 -12.34 27.04 -4.30
C ARG A 477 -11.89 28.36 -4.89
N GLU A 478 -12.64 29.43 -4.63
CA GLU A 478 -12.29 30.78 -5.07
C GLU A 478 -10.97 31.29 -4.48
N LYS A 479 -10.68 30.99 -3.21
CA LYS A 479 -9.47 31.50 -2.54
C LYS A 479 -8.23 30.64 -2.74
N LEU A 480 -8.38 29.31 -2.77
CA LEU A 480 -7.23 28.39 -2.82
C LEU A 480 -6.95 27.83 -4.22
N PHE A 481 -7.96 27.65 -5.07
CA PHE A 481 -7.80 26.98 -6.37
C PHE A 481 -7.90 27.95 -7.55
N TYR A 482 -9.01 28.68 -7.70
CA TYR A 482 -9.26 29.53 -8.90
C TYR A 482 -8.35 30.77 -9.03
N LYS A 483 -7.52 31.07 -8.02
CA LYS A 483 -6.46 32.10 -8.10
C LYS A 483 -5.16 31.58 -8.73
N ASN A 484 -5.09 30.27 -8.99
CA ASN A 484 -3.94 29.58 -9.54
C ASN A 484 -4.31 28.94 -10.87
N ASN A 485 -3.31 28.55 -11.66
CA ASN A 485 -3.53 27.83 -12.90
C ASN A 485 -3.78 26.35 -12.60
N ILE A 486 -5.03 25.91 -12.63
CA ILE A 486 -5.42 24.51 -12.46
C ILE A 486 -5.04 23.76 -13.75
N THR A 487 -4.21 22.73 -13.59
CA THR A 487 -3.70 21.95 -14.73
C THR A 487 -4.39 20.61 -14.88
N HIS A 488 -4.71 19.95 -13.76
CA HIS A 488 -5.36 18.64 -13.76
C HIS A 488 -6.43 18.54 -12.66
N ILE A 489 -7.52 17.85 -12.98
CA ILE A 489 -8.51 17.34 -12.01
C ILE A 489 -8.62 15.83 -12.22
N ILE A 490 -8.51 15.02 -11.16
CA ILE A 490 -8.47 13.56 -11.25
C ILE A 490 -9.48 12.95 -10.28
N ASP A 491 -10.43 12.17 -10.82
CA ASP A 491 -11.38 11.38 -10.05
C ASP A 491 -10.75 10.08 -9.57
N LEU A 492 -10.75 9.82 -8.26
CA LEU A 492 -10.30 8.54 -7.70
C LEU A 492 -11.48 7.65 -7.33
N PRO A 493 -11.44 6.32 -7.56
CA PRO A 493 -12.48 5.40 -7.10
C PRO A 493 -12.74 5.51 -5.60
N HIS A 494 -13.98 5.26 -5.16
CA HIS A 494 -14.34 5.34 -3.74
C HIS A 494 -13.52 4.38 -2.87
N ASP A 495 -13.10 3.25 -3.44
CA ASP A 495 -12.34 2.22 -2.72
C ASP A 495 -10.86 2.57 -2.55
N THR A 496 -10.35 3.66 -3.14
CA THR A 496 -8.92 4.03 -3.14
C THR A 496 -8.27 3.96 -1.75
N PHE A 497 -8.92 4.51 -0.72
CA PHE A 497 -8.40 4.53 0.65
C PHE A 497 -9.09 3.52 1.59
N ARG A 498 -9.97 2.66 1.07
CA ARG A 498 -10.66 1.63 1.86
C ARG A 498 -9.75 0.40 2.10
N PRO A 499 -9.96 -0.32 3.21
CA PRO A 499 -11.01 -0.18 4.22
C PRO A 499 -10.71 0.90 5.28
N TYR A 500 -9.57 1.58 5.18
CA TYR A 500 -9.09 2.48 6.24
C TYR A 500 -9.89 3.78 6.29
N ASN A 501 -10.23 4.35 5.14
CA ASN A 501 -11.03 5.56 5.03
C ASN A 501 -12.24 5.35 4.12
N ASN A 502 -13.40 5.88 4.55
CA ASN A 502 -14.64 5.81 3.80
C ASN A 502 -14.97 7.10 3.02
N ALA A 503 -14.17 8.16 3.13
CA ALA A 503 -14.35 9.37 2.33
C ALA A 503 -13.91 9.11 0.88
N LYS A 504 -14.72 9.54 -0.09
CA LYS A 504 -14.26 9.64 -1.48
C LYS A 504 -13.42 10.89 -1.63
N THR A 505 -12.29 10.76 -2.31
CA THR A 505 -11.26 11.77 -2.47
C THR A 505 -10.94 11.96 -3.93
N ASP A 506 -10.49 13.14 -4.31
CA ASP A 506 -9.99 13.43 -5.67
C ASP A 506 -8.63 14.14 -5.57
N ILE A 507 -7.93 14.22 -6.70
CA ILE A 507 -6.65 14.94 -6.81
C ILE A 507 -6.83 16.19 -7.66
N ILE A 508 -6.20 17.29 -7.23
CA ILE A 508 -6.06 18.49 -8.05
C ILE A 508 -4.59 18.86 -8.21
N PHE A 509 -4.20 19.26 -9.42
CA PHE A 509 -2.92 19.89 -9.70
C PHE A 509 -3.11 21.35 -10.08
N LEU A 510 -2.28 22.23 -9.50
CA LEU A 510 -2.23 23.64 -9.86
C LEU A 510 -0.80 24.17 -9.96
N ARG A 511 -0.63 25.27 -10.70
CA ARG A 511 0.59 26.08 -10.74
C ARG A 511 0.35 27.44 -10.11
N LYS A 512 1.16 27.77 -9.11
CA LYS A 512 0.90 28.95 -8.25
C LYS A 512 1.13 30.26 -8.98
N GLY A 513 0.10 31.11 -8.97
CA GLY A 513 0.18 32.48 -9.49
C GLY A 513 0.43 32.60 -11.00
N GLU A 514 0.24 31.52 -11.75
CA GLU A 514 0.21 31.55 -13.22
C GLU A 514 -1.19 31.85 -13.75
N LYS A 515 -1.26 32.35 -14.99
CA LYS A 515 -2.53 32.53 -15.69
C LYS A 515 -3.14 31.16 -15.98
N GLN A 516 -4.43 31.03 -15.74
CA GLN A 516 -5.19 29.82 -16.05
C GLN A 516 -5.10 29.47 -17.54
N GLN A 517 -4.75 28.22 -17.82
CA GLN A 517 -4.78 27.65 -19.16
C GLN A 517 -6.21 27.42 -19.65
N GLU A 518 -6.42 27.40 -20.97
CA GLU A 518 -7.74 27.25 -21.59
C GLU A 518 -8.39 25.90 -21.25
N PHE A 519 -7.60 24.82 -21.30
CA PHE A 519 -8.09 23.47 -21.05
C PHE A 519 -7.42 22.83 -19.84
N VAL A 520 -8.20 22.33 -18.90
CA VAL A 520 -7.75 21.49 -17.80
C VAL A 520 -7.75 20.03 -18.25
N THR A 521 -6.72 19.26 -17.89
CA THR A 521 -6.72 17.82 -18.13
C THR A 521 -7.55 17.12 -17.05
N GLY A 522 -8.72 16.62 -17.42
CA GLY A 522 -9.52 15.73 -16.59
C GLY A 522 -9.04 14.28 -16.72
N ILE A 523 -8.94 13.58 -15.60
CA ILE A 523 -8.63 12.14 -15.55
C ILE A 523 -9.71 11.42 -14.73
N LYS A 524 -10.27 10.34 -15.26
CA LYS A 524 -11.24 9.50 -14.55
C LYS A 524 -10.66 8.10 -14.39
N ILE A 525 -10.45 7.68 -13.15
CA ILE A 525 -9.99 6.32 -12.81
C ILE A 525 -11.23 5.54 -12.38
N ASP A 526 -11.53 4.42 -13.05
CA ASP A 526 -12.66 3.55 -12.69
C ASP A 526 -12.21 2.43 -11.73
N GLU A 527 -11.00 1.91 -11.92
CA GLU A 527 -10.45 0.77 -11.19
C GLU A 527 -9.05 1.06 -10.61
N ILE A 528 -8.84 0.73 -9.33
CA ILE A 528 -7.62 1.07 -8.55
C ILE A 528 -6.78 -0.16 -8.13
N GLY A 529 -7.21 -1.36 -8.51
CA GLY A 529 -6.52 -2.62 -8.20
C GLY A 529 -6.99 -3.34 -6.95
N HIS A 530 -7.88 -2.75 -6.13
CA HIS A 530 -8.43 -3.39 -4.94
C HIS A 530 -9.90 -3.04 -4.66
N ASP A 531 -10.57 -3.89 -3.87
CA ASP A 531 -11.96 -3.72 -3.45
C ASP A 531 -12.13 -2.94 -2.13
N HIS A 532 -13.37 -2.72 -1.70
CA HIS A 532 -13.69 -2.02 -0.45
C HIS A 532 -13.12 -2.67 0.84
N THR A 533 -12.62 -3.91 0.77
CA THR A 533 -11.94 -4.60 1.89
C THR A 533 -10.42 -4.52 1.81
N GLY A 534 -9.88 -3.92 0.75
CA GLY A 534 -8.46 -3.84 0.45
C GLY A 534 -7.89 -5.13 -0.16
N LYS A 535 -8.74 -6.03 -0.67
CA LYS A 535 -8.28 -7.22 -1.40
C LYS A 535 -8.04 -6.88 -2.85
N ALA A 536 -7.00 -7.49 -3.44
CA ALA A 536 -6.69 -7.33 -4.85
C ALA A 536 -7.91 -7.68 -5.72
N LYS A 537 -8.24 -6.78 -6.64
CA LYS A 537 -9.31 -6.93 -7.61
C LYS A 537 -8.69 -7.24 -8.96
N TYR A 538 -9.19 -8.26 -9.64
CA TYR A 538 -8.68 -8.72 -10.93
C TYR A 538 -9.65 -8.35 -12.05
N LYS A 539 -9.14 -8.22 -13.28
CA LYS A 539 -9.98 -7.89 -14.44
C LYS A 539 -10.96 -9.02 -14.73
N PHE A 540 -12.22 -8.67 -14.95
CA PHE A 540 -13.27 -9.59 -15.34
C PHE A 540 -13.37 -9.68 -16.87
N ASN A 541 -13.33 -10.89 -17.43
CA ASN A 541 -13.55 -11.11 -18.84
C ASN A 541 -15.04 -11.45 -19.08
N PRO A 542 -15.81 -10.58 -19.75
CA PRO A 542 -17.24 -10.81 -19.98
C PRO A 542 -17.53 -11.92 -21.00
N HIS A 543 -16.55 -12.33 -21.82
CA HIS A 543 -16.74 -13.40 -22.80
C HIS A 543 -16.62 -14.79 -22.16
N THR A 544 -15.71 -14.94 -21.20
CA THR A 544 -15.48 -16.20 -20.47
C THR A 544 -16.21 -16.25 -19.13
N PHE A 545 -16.80 -15.13 -18.69
CA PHE A 545 -17.41 -14.94 -17.38
C PHE A 545 -16.48 -15.31 -16.21
N SER A 546 -15.19 -15.03 -16.36
CA SER A 546 -14.15 -15.36 -15.37
C SER A 546 -13.22 -14.19 -15.09
N PHE A 547 -12.60 -14.17 -13.92
CA PHE A 547 -11.51 -13.25 -13.61
C PHE A 547 -10.22 -13.73 -14.25
N THR A 548 -9.41 -12.77 -14.70
CA THR A 548 -8.03 -12.99 -15.18
C THR A 548 -7.04 -12.92 -14.00
N ASP A 549 -5.77 -13.20 -14.25
CA ASP A 549 -4.70 -12.98 -13.26
C ASP A 549 -4.17 -11.53 -13.26
N GLU A 550 -4.69 -10.67 -14.15
CA GLU A 550 -4.31 -9.26 -14.21
C GLU A 550 -5.08 -8.43 -13.19
N ILE A 551 -4.36 -7.61 -12.43
CA ILE A 551 -4.96 -6.63 -11.50
C ILE A 551 -5.79 -5.62 -12.30
N ALA A 552 -7.00 -5.34 -11.83
CA ALA A 552 -7.87 -4.31 -12.37
C ALA A 552 -7.42 -2.93 -11.88
N ASP A 553 -6.34 -2.41 -12.47
CA ASP A 553 -5.81 -1.07 -12.21
C ASP A 553 -5.68 -0.29 -13.54
N ASP A 554 -6.35 0.86 -13.63
CA ASP A 554 -6.34 1.72 -14.82
C ASP A 554 -5.09 2.62 -14.89
N ILE A 555 -4.41 2.86 -13.77
CA ILE A 555 -3.32 3.83 -13.65
C ILE A 555 -2.16 3.58 -14.63
N PRO A 556 -1.66 2.33 -14.83
CA PRO A 556 -0.61 2.08 -15.80
C PRO A 556 -0.96 2.54 -17.23
N ASN A 557 -2.21 2.32 -17.65
CA ASN A 557 -2.70 2.74 -18.97
C ASN A 557 -2.82 4.27 -19.06
N ILE A 558 -3.25 4.91 -17.97
CA ILE A 558 -3.34 6.38 -17.88
C ILE A 558 -1.95 7.01 -18.01
N ILE A 559 -0.96 6.51 -17.26
CA ILE A 559 0.42 7.00 -17.32
C ILE A 559 0.99 6.82 -18.73
N ASN A 560 0.78 5.65 -19.35
CA ASN A 560 1.21 5.43 -20.73
C ASN A 560 0.54 6.40 -21.71
N SER A 561 -0.74 6.70 -21.51
CA SER A 561 -1.47 7.66 -22.35
C SER A 561 -0.95 9.09 -22.18
N LEU A 562 -0.65 9.50 -20.94
CA LEU A 562 -0.07 10.81 -20.64
C LEU A 562 1.32 10.99 -21.25
N LYS A 563 2.18 9.96 -21.20
CA LYS A 563 3.54 10.01 -21.75
C LYS A 563 3.57 10.10 -23.28
N ASN A 564 2.63 9.44 -23.95
CA ASN A 564 2.59 9.35 -25.41
C ASN A 564 1.59 10.33 -26.07
N ASP A 565 0.93 11.18 -25.28
CA ASP A 565 -0.19 12.02 -25.73
C ASP A 565 -1.24 11.24 -26.54
N ALA A 566 -1.51 10.00 -26.10
CA ALA A 566 -2.38 9.07 -26.81
C ALA A 566 -3.84 9.25 -26.40
N SER A 567 -4.76 9.03 -27.34
CA SER A 567 -6.20 9.02 -27.04
C SER A 567 -6.52 7.96 -25.99
N SER A 568 -7.31 8.35 -24.99
CA SER A 568 -7.65 7.50 -23.86
C SER A 568 -9.07 7.78 -23.39
N LYS A 569 -9.83 6.74 -23.08
CA LYS A 569 -11.17 6.89 -22.47
C LYS A 569 -11.11 7.49 -21.06
N TYR A 570 -9.95 7.48 -20.43
CA TYR A 570 -9.72 7.94 -19.06
C TYR A 570 -9.28 9.40 -18.99
N ILE A 571 -8.90 10.03 -20.11
CA ILE A 571 -8.33 11.38 -20.14
C ILE A 571 -9.18 12.28 -21.07
N LYS A 572 -9.52 13.48 -20.61
CA LYS A 572 -10.28 14.46 -21.40
C LYS A 572 -9.73 15.88 -21.18
N LYS A 573 -9.66 16.68 -22.25
CA LYS A 573 -9.40 18.12 -22.15
C LYS A 573 -10.72 18.84 -21.90
N ILE A 574 -10.82 19.58 -20.80
CA ILE A 574 -12.04 20.23 -20.33
C ILE A 574 -11.82 21.75 -20.37
N PRO A 575 -12.67 22.53 -21.07
CA PRO A 575 -12.57 23.99 -21.04
C PRO A 575 -12.69 24.51 -19.60
N PHE A 576 -11.75 25.36 -19.19
CA PHE A 576 -11.80 25.95 -17.85
C PHE A 576 -13.03 26.85 -17.64
N SER A 577 -13.56 27.46 -18.72
CA SER A 577 -14.81 28.21 -18.68
C SER A 577 -15.97 27.37 -18.15
N GLU A 578 -16.07 26.12 -18.62
CA GLU A 578 -17.10 25.17 -18.17
C GLU A 578 -16.91 24.76 -16.70
N ILE A 579 -15.65 24.54 -16.27
CA ILE A 579 -15.31 24.26 -14.87
C ILE A 579 -15.74 25.43 -13.96
N LYS A 580 -15.45 26.65 -14.39
CA LYS A 580 -15.74 27.86 -13.61
C LYS A 580 -17.24 28.17 -13.55
N GLU A 581 -17.96 27.97 -14.65
CA GLU A 581 -19.41 28.15 -14.72
C GLU A 581 -20.15 27.16 -13.83
N LYS A 582 -19.79 25.87 -13.91
CA LYS A 582 -20.36 24.80 -13.07
C LYS A 582 -19.86 24.81 -11.63
N ASP A 583 -18.76 25.52 -11.37
CA ASP A 583 -18.04 25.55 -10.09
C ASP A 583 -17.69 24.12 -9.59
N MET A 584 -17.07 23.34 -10.48
CA MET A 584 -16.91 21.89 -10.33
C MET A 584 -15.48 21.44 -10.66
N LEU A 585 -14.73 21.06 -9.63
CA LEU A 585 -13.35 20.56 -9.75
C LEU A 585 -13.25 19.04 -9.65
N VAL A 586 -14.28 18.32 -10.09
CA VAL A 586 -14.34 16.85 -10.13
C VAL A 586 -14.36 16.41 -11.58
N ALA A 587 -13.52 15.44 -11.97
CA ALA A 587 -13.34 15.09 -13.37
C ALA A 587 -14.53 14.31 -13.97
N ARG A 588 -15.10 13.35 -13.23
CA ARG A 588 -16.07 12.39 -13.79
C ARG A 588 -17.32 13.00 -14.46
N PRO A 589 -17.94 14.11 -14.01
CA PRO A 589 -19.11 14.67 -14.68
C PRO A 589 -18.84 15.15 -16.12
N TYR A 590 -17.57 15.34 -16.49
CA TYR A 590 -17.18 15.75 -17.83
C TYR A 590 -16.99 14.57 -18.80
N PHE A 591 -16.98 13.32 -18.33
CA PHE A 591 -16.75 12.11 -19.14
C PHE A 591 -18.03 11.50 -19.72
N GLU A 592 -19.11 12.27 -19.87
CA GLU A 592 -20.35 11.75 -20.42
C GLU A 592 -20.21 11.25 -21.87
N LEU A 593 -20.93 10.16 -22.15
CA LEU A 593 -20.64 9.23 -23.24
C LEU A 593 -21.04 9.71 -24.64
N ASN A 594 -21.91 10.73 -24.80
CA ASN A 594 -22.37 11.14 -26.13
C ASN A 594 -22.85 12.60 -26.17
N ASN A 595 -22.03 13.49 -26.73
CA ASN A 595 -22.48 14.80 -27.24
C ASN A 595 -23.07 14.63 -28.65
N SER A 596 -24.14 13.84 -28.80
CA SER A 596 -24.89 13.88 -30.06
C SER A 596 -25.72 15.17 -30.07
N SER A 597 -25.75 15.89 -31.20
CA SER A 597 -26.54 17.12 -31.36
C SER A 597 -28.06 16.94 -31.26
N LYS A 598 -28.51 15.74 -30.88
CA LYS A 598 -29.90 15.27 -30.87
C LYS A 598 -30.47 15.10 -29.46
N GLN A 599 -29.64 15.20 -28.44
CA GLN A 599 -30.06 15.10 -27.04
C GLN A 599 -30.35 16.48 -26.44
N ILE A 600 -31.29 16.52 -25.49
CA ILE A 600 -31.63 17.70 -24.69
C ILE A 600 -31.45 17.39 -23.21
N THR A 601 -30.99 18.36 -22.43
CA THR A 601 -30.85 18.22 -20.98
C THR A 601 -32.18 18.48 -20.26
N LEU A 602 -32.37 17.89 -19.07
CA LEU A 602 -33.53 18.20 -18.23
C LEU A 602 -33.56 19.68 -17.81
N GLY A 603 -32.38 20.31 -17.65
CA GLY A 603 -32.25 21.74 -17.39
C GLY A 603 -32.82 22.58 -18.54
N GLU A 604 -32.46 22.28 -19.78
CA GLU A 604 -33.01 22.99 -20.96
C GLU A 604 -34.53 22.78 -21.09
N LEU A 605 -35.05 21.60 -20.73
CA LEU A 605 -36.50 21.38 -20.68
C LEU A 605 -37.18 22.25 -19.61
N CYS A 606 -36.53 22.46 -18.47
CA CYS A 606 -37.01 23.42 -17.48
C CYS A 606 -36.96 24.86 -18.00
N ASP A 607 -35.85 25.26 -18.62
CA ASP A 607 -35.67 26.62 -19.11
C ASP A 607 -36.63 26.96 -20.27
N LYS A 608 -37.04 25.94 -21.05
CA LYS A 608 -38.08 26.03 -22.10
C LYS A 608 -39.51 25.89 -21.57
N ASN A 609 -39.73 25.79 -20.26
CA ASN A 609 -41.04 25.54 -19.63
C ASN A 609 -41.75 24.27 -20.14
N VAL A 610 -41.00 23.25 -20.54
CA VAL A 610 -41.55 21.93 -20.91
C VAL A 610 -41.78 21.09 -19.65
N ILE A 611 -40.90 21.25 -18.64
CA ILE A 611 -41.01 20.58 -17.34
C ILE A 611 -40.88 21.63 -16.24
N LYS A 612 -41.80 21.64 -15.28
CA LYS A 612 -41.64 22.37 -14.01
C LYS A 612 -41.08 21.42 -12.96
N SER A 613 -40.08 21.85 -12.21
CA SER A 613 -39.49 21.06 -11.12
C SER A 613 -39.69 21.71 -9.74
N PHE A 614 -39.93 20.91 -8.71
CA PHE A 614 -39.92 21.37 -7.31
C PHE A 614 -39.57 20.23 -6.34
N ASP A 615 -38.96 20.57 -5.22
CA ASP A 615 -38.62 19.61 -4.17
C ASP A 615 -39.86 19.15 -3.41
N GLY A 616 -39.81 17.92 -2.87
CA GLY A 616 -40.76 17.45 -1.88
C GLY A 616 -40.95 18.40 -0.70
N HIS A 617 -42.03 18.19 0.04
CA HIS A 617 -42.54 19.03 1.11
C HIS A 617 -41.51 19.21 2.25
N GLY A 618 -40.95 18.11 2.77
CA GLY A 618 -40.14 18.16 3.99
C GLY A 618 -40.12 16.82 4.72
N SER A 619 -39.38 16.77 5.82
CA SER A 619 -39.44 15.63 6.73
C SER A 619 -40.23 16.02 7.98
N PRO A 620 -41.10 15.13 8.48
CA PRO A 620 -41.79 15.33 9.74
C PRO A 620 -40.83 15.10 10.91
N SER A 621 -41.25 15.56 12.08
CA SER A 621 -40.58 15.24 13.34
C SER A 621 -40.54 13.71 13.54
N SER A 622 -39.39 13.17 13.94
CA SER A 622 -39.16 11.72 13.95
C SER A 622 -40.13 10.95 14.84
N TYR A 623 -40.56 11.53 15.96
CA TYR A 623 -41.46 10.91 16.93
C TYR A 623 -42.95 10.92 16.50
N LEU A 624 -43.29 11.65 15.42
CA LEU A 624 -44.67 11.72 14.91
C LEU A 624 -44.97 10.68 13.82
N LYS A 625 -43.95 9.96 13.35
CA LYS A 625 -44.11 8.93 12.31
C LYS A 625 -44.83 7.71 12.88
N GLY A 626 -45.81 7.21 12.15
CA GLY A 626 -46.68 6.08 12.53
C GLY A 626 -47.80 6.45 13.50
N LEU A 627 -48.03 7.74 13.79
CA LEU A 627 -49.04 8.21 14.74
C LEU A 627 -50.26 8.86 14.06
N GLY A 628 -50.40 8.76 12.75
CA GLY A 628 -51.53 9.33 12.02
C GLY A 628 -51.90 8.53 10.79
N THR A 629 -52.64 9.18 9.89
CA THR A 629 -53.23 8.56 8.70
C THR A 629 -52.74 9.16 7.39
N ASN A 630 -51.99 10.27 7.44
CA ASN A 630 -51.55 10.96 6.24
C ASN A 630 -50.23 10.35 5.72
N PRO A 631 -50.15 9.95 4.45
CA PRO A 631 -48.95 9.34 3.89
C PRO A 631 -47.72 10.23 3.95
N TYR A 632 -46.65 9.73 4.56
CA TYR A 632 -45.31 10.32 4.45
C TYR A 632 -44.40 9.42 3.62
N ILE A 633 -43.96 9.93 2.47
CA ILE A 633 -43.23 9.19 1.45
C ILE A 633 -41.74 9.53 1.51
N ARG A 634 -40.93 8.48 1.61
CA ARG A 634 -39.47 8.52 1.65
C ARG A 634 -38.89 7.98 0.35
N VAL A 635 -37.60 8.22 0.16
CA VAL A 635 -36.86 7.74 -1.02
C VAL A 635 -36.88 6.21 -1.20
N LYS A 636 -37.00 5.44 -0.10
CA LYS A 636 -37.12 3.97 -0.15
C LYS A 636 -38.47 3.49 -0.71
N ASP A 637 -39.47 4.37 -0.72
CA ASP A 637 -40.85 4.06 -1.11
C ASP A 637 -41.07 4.28 -2.62
N ILE A 638 -40.08 4.83 -3.34
CA ILE A 638 -40.10 4.94 -4.79
C ILE A 638 -39.55 3.64 -5.39
N VAL A 639 -40.46 2.78 -5.86
CA VAL A 639 -40.12 1.44 -6.37
C VAL A 639 -41.05 1.07 -7.50
N ASN A 640 -40.58 0.24 -8.44
CA ASN A 640 -41.41 -0.29 -9.54
C ASN A 640 -42.17 0.79 -10.34
N LEU A 641 -41.56 1.96 -10.53
CA LEU A 641 -42.14 3.11 -11.23
C LEU A 641 -43.37 3.73 -10.55
N GLU A 642 -43.60 3.47 -9.25
CA GLU A 642 -44.71 4.02 -8.48
C GLU A 642 -44.31 4.32 -7.02
N ILE A 643 -45.23 4.91 -6.25
CA ILE A 643 -45.09 5.05 -4.79
C ILE A 643 -45.68 3.82 -4.09
N ALA A 644 -44.82 3.09 -3.39
CA ALA A 644 -45.18 2.02 -2.45
C ALA A 644 -45.37 2.61 -1.04
N HIS A 645 -46.59 3.05 -0.75
CA HIS A 645 -46.94 3.67 0.53
C HIS A 645 -46.70 2.74 1.72
N ASN A 646 -45.84 3.17 2.66
CA ASN A 646 -45.61 2.50 3.93
C ASN A 646 -46.38 3.18 5.07
N ARG A 647 -47.50 2.58 5.51
CA ARG A 647 -48.35 3.13 6.58
C ARG A 647 -47.65 3.34 7.93
N LEU A 648 -46.55 2.64 8.18
CA LEU A 648 -45.76 2.82 9.42
C LEU A 648 -45.06 4.18 9.49
N ASP A 649 -44.97 4.90 8.38
CA ASP A 649 -44.37 6.23 8.32
C ASP A 649 -45.45 7.35 8.38
N ASP A 650 -46.76 7.03 8.42
CA ASP A 650 -47.87 7.99 8.35
C ASP A 650 -47.85 9.04 9.47
N ILE A 651 -48.33 10.24 9.17
CA ILE A 651 -48.24 11.40 10.07
C ILE A 651 -49.61 11.99 10.45
N PRO A 652 -49.74 12.60 11.64
CA PRO A 652 -50.96 13.27 12.06
C PRO A 652 -51.28 14.51 11.21
N ASP A 653 -52.56 14.89 11.14
CA ASP A 653 -53.07 16.04 10.37
C ASP A 653 -52.31 17.33 10.66
N LYS A 654 -52.04 17.61 11.94
CA LYS A 654 -51.28 18.81 12.35
C LYS A 654 -49.89 18.88 11.72
N GLU A 655 -49.22 17.73 11.56
CA GLU A 655 -47.88 17.68 10.95
C GLU A 655 -47.97 17.72 9.41
N TYR A 656 -49.03 17.14 8.84
CA TYR A 656 -49.36 17.29 7.42
C TYR A 656 -49.56 18.77 7.08
N ASP A 657 -50.46 19.47 7.78
CA ASP A 657 -50.78 20.89 7.55
C ASP A 657 -49.55 21.79 7.69
N ARG A 658 -48.63 21.46 8.61
CA ARG A 658 -47.38 22.19 8.80
C ARG A 658 -46.41 22.04 7.61
N LEU A 659 -46.40 20.87 6.98
CA LEU A 659 -45.48 20.54 5.88
C LEU A 659 -46.07 20.82 4.50
N TYR A 660 -47.38 20.75 4.37
CA TYR A 660 -48.09 20.98 3.13
C TYR A 660 -47.90 22.42 2.64
N SER A 661 -47.77 22.58 1.33
CA SER A 661 -47.68 23.88 0.69
C SER A 661 -48.45 23.83 -0.63
N PRO A 662 -49.40 24.77 -0.87
CA PRO A 662 -50.15 24.82 -2.13
C PRO A 662 -49.26 24.92 -3.37
N GLU A 663 -48.09 25.57 -3.25
CA GLU A 663 -47.13 25.70 -4.36
C GLU A 663 -46.48 24.37 -4.76
N LYS A 664 -46.50 23.39 -3.84
CA LYS A 664 -45.96 22.04 -4.00
C LYS A 664 -47.05 20.96 -4.10
N ALA A 665 -48.31 21.37 -4.30
CA ALA A 665 -49.42 20.44 -4.45
C ALA A 665 -49.14 19.46 -5.60
N LEU A 666 -49.25 18.17 -5.28
CA LEU A 666 -49.01 17.06 -6.20
C LEU A 666 -50.17 16.96 -7.21
N GLN A 667 -49.87 16.52 -8.42
CA GLN A 667 -50.85 16.26 -9.47
C GLN A 667 -50.71 14.84 -10.01
N GLU A 668 -51.81 14.30 -10.52
CA GLU A 668 -51.76 13.02 -11.23
C GLU A 668 -50.76 13.11 -12.38
N LYS A 669 -49.97 12.05 -12.57
CA LYS A 669 -48.93 11.96 -13.60
C LYS A 669 -47.70 12.84 -13.36
N ASP A 670 -47.60 13.55 -12.24
CA ASP A 670 -46.29 14.06 -11.82
C ASP A 670 -45.29 12.90 -11.73
N ILE A 671 -44.05 13.15 -12.14
CA ILE A 671 -42.96 12.19 -12.01
C ILE A 671 -42.18 12.53 -10.73
N VAL A 672 -41.93 11.52 -9.92
CA VAL A 672 -41.01 11.60 -8.79
C VAL A 672 -39.65 11.06 -9.19
N PHE A 673 -38.58 11.74 -8.81
CA PHE A 673 -37.20 11.39 -9.09
C PHE A 673 -36.39 11.47 -7.79
N VAL A 674 -35.73 10.38 -7.41
CA VAL A 674 -34.90 10.35 -6.19
C VAL A 674 -33.58 11.07 -6.46
N ARG A 675 -33.35 12.22 -5.80
CA ARG A 675 -32.13 13.03 -5.98
C ARG A 675 -31.04 12.77 -4.93
N ARG A 676 -31.40 12.15 -3.82
CA ARG A 676 -30.47 11.90 -2.70
C ARG A 676 -30.91 10.66 -1.92
N GLY A 677 -29.97 9.92 -1.33
CA GLY A 677 -30.32 8.83 -0.42
C GLY A 677 -29.81 7.45 -0.84
N SER A 678 -28.49 7.30 -0.96
CA SER A 678 -27.81 6.02 -1.24
C SER A 678 -27.98 5.56 -2.70
N TYR A 679 -28.06 4.25 -2.92
CA TYR A 679 -28.11 3.57 -4.21
C TYR A 679 -29.39 3.81 -5.01
N ARG A 680 -30.39 4.45 -4.41
CA ARG A 680 -31.71 4.75 -5.02
C ARG A 680 -31.72 6.00 -5.90
N ILE A 681 -30.63 6.76 -5.96
CA ILE A 681 -30.59 7.99 -6.76
C ILE A 681 -30.84 7.65 -8.23
N GLY A 682 -31.78 8.37 -8.84
CA GLY A 682 -32.27 8.11 -10.18
C GLY A 682 -33.43 7.13 -10.28
N ASP A 683 -33.88 6.53 -9.17
CA ASP A 683 -35.17 5.84 -9.16
C ASP A 683 -36.29 6.85 -9.42
N VAL A 684 -37.21 6.43 -10.29
CA VAL A 684 -38.33 7.25 -10.73
C VAL A 684 -39.65 6.54 -10.48
N GLY A 685 -40.71 7.33 -10.35
CA GLY A 685 -42.09 6.85 -10.33
C GLY A 685 -43.07 7.87 -10.85
N ILE A 686 -44.30 7.45 -11.13
CA ILE A 686 -45.39 8.32 -11.58
C ILE A 686 -46.52 8.34 -10.56
N LEU A 687 -47.11 9.51 -10.32
CA LEU A 687 -48.18 9.68 -9.33
C LEU A 687 -49.55 9.25 -9.87
N TYR A 688 -50.29 8.56 -9.01
CA TYR A 688 -51.69 8.21 -9.18
C TYR A 688 -52.58 9.06 -8.28
N LYS A 689 -53.90 9.00 -8.48
CA LYS A 689 -54.87 9.71 -7.65
C LYS A 689 -54.71 9.43 -6.15
N LYS A 690 -54.34 8.19 -5.78
CA LYS A 690 -54.09 7.79 -4.38
C LYS A 690 -52.93 8.55 -3.71
N ASP A 691 -52.02 9.13 -4.50
CA ASP A 691 -50.78 9.72 -3.99
C ASP A 691 -50.91 11.22 -3.69
N LEU A 692 -51.98 11.86 -4.13
CA LEU A 692 -52.09 13.33 -4.13
C LEU A 692 -52.12 13.96 -2.73
N HIS A 693 -52.56 13.20 -1.72
CA HIS A 693 -52.59 13.61 -0.32
C HIS A 693 -51.33 13.17 0.45
N SER A 694 -50.17 13.13 -0.20
CA SER A 694 -48.91 12.66 0.41
C SER A 694 -47.94 13.80 0.70
N ILE A 695 -47.23 13.70 1.82
CA ILE A 695 -46.03 14.51 2.10
C ILE A 695 -44.80 13.73 1.64
N LEU A 696 -44.01 14.34 0.77
CA LEU A 696 -42.77 13.75 0.23
C LEU A 696 -41.57 14.39 0.92
N THR A 697 -40.56 13.58 1.21
CA THR A 697 -39.27 14.11 1.69
C THR A 697 -38.58 14.99 0.63
N ARG A 698 -37.74 15.94 1.06
CA ARG A 698 -37.04 16.88 0.15
C ARG A 698 -36.05 16.20 -0.80
N GLU A 699 -35.65 14.97 -0.51
CA GLU A 699 -34.78 14.15 -1.35
C GLU A 699 -35.48 13.57 -2.58
N ILE A 700 -36.80 13.78 -2.70
CA ILE A 700 -37.57 13.46 -3.89
C ILE A 700 -37.84 14.76 -4.64
N LEU A 701 -37.40 14.79 -5.91
CA LEU A 701 -37.69 15.84 -6.86
C LEU A 701 -38.97 15.50 -7.61
N ILE A 702 -39.86 16.47 -7.78
CA ILE A 702 -41.06 16.33 -8.59
C ILE A 702 -40.81 17.03 -9.93
N LEU A 703 -41.09 16.31 -11.02
CA LEU A 703 -41.01 16.78 -12.40
C LEU A 703 -42.42 16.74 -13.01
N ARG A 704 -42.99 17.91 -13.26
CA ARG A 704 -44.30 18.08 -13.88
C ARG A 704 -44.16 18.45 -15.34
N VAL A 705 -44.63 17.60 -16.23
CA VAL A 705 -44.67 17.91 -17.67
C VAL A 705 -45.77 18.93 -17.93
N LEU A 706 -45.41 20.01 -18.61
CA LEU A 706 -46.31 21.06 -19.07
C LEU A 706 -46.67 20.85 -20.55
N ASN A 707 -47.65 21.60 -21.04
CA ASN A 707 -47.98 21.60 -22.47
C ASN A 707 -46.77 22.09 -23.28
N ASN A 708 -46.36 21.30 -24.27
CA ASN A 708 -45.16 21.54 -25.06
C ASN A 708 -45.32 21.03 -26.50
N ASP A 709 -44.49 21.56 -27.39
CA ASP A 709 -44.40 21.20 -28.82
C ASP A 709 -43.31 20.16 -29.11
N LEU A 710 -42.55 19.76 -28.09
CA LEU A 710 -41.48 18.78 -28.19
C LEU A 710 -41.98 17.32 -28.13
N GLY A 711 -43.28 17.10 -27.88
CA GLY A 711 -43.86 15.77 -27.78
C GLY A 711 -43.49 15.03 -26.48
N ILE A 712 -43.03 15.77 -25.46
CA ILE A 712 -42.78 15.21 -24.13
C ILE A 712 -44.12 15.05 -23.42
N THR A 713 -44.32 13.87 -22.84
CA THR A 713 -45.48 13.50 -22.03
C THR A 713 -44.98 12.93 -20.71
N PRO A 714 -45.79 12.91 -19.65
CA PRO A 714 -45.40 12.21 -18.42
C PRO A 714 -44.96 10.76 -18.65
N PHE A 715 -45.59 10.08 -19.61
CA PHE A 715 -45.37 8.67 -19.88
C PHE A 715 -44.01 8.41 -20.57
N ASN A 716 -43.70 9.13 -21.66
CA ASN A 716 -42.41 8.94 -22.31
C ASN A 716 -41.25 9.48 -21.47
N LEU A 717 -41.45 10.56 -20.70
CA LEU A 717 -40.43 11.06 -19.78
C LEU A 717 -40.10 10.03 -18.69
N LEU A 718 -41.09 9.36 -18.11
CA LEU A 718 -40.88 8.27 -17.15
C LEU A 718 -40.02 7.15 -17.77
N GLY A 719 -40.34 6.75 -19.00
CA GLY A 719 -39.59 5.73 -19.74
C GLY A 719 -38.15 6.13 -20.03
N LEU A 720 -37.94 7.37 -20.50
CA LEU A 720 -36.62 7.91 -20.79
C LEU A 720 -35.75 8.00 -19.54
N LEU A 721 -36.30 8.48 -18.41
CA LEU A 721 -35.58 8.58 -17.15
C LEU A 721 -35.18 7.20 -16.59
N ASN A 722 -35.95 6.15 -16.87
CA ASN A 722 -35.62 4.79 -16.47
C ASN A 722 -34.76 4.02 -17.50
N SER A 723 -34.37 4.66 -18.60
CA SER A 723 -33.56 4.02 -19.65
C SER A 723 -32.13 3.70 -19.19
N GLN A 724 -31.49 2.71 -19.84
CA GLN A 724 -30.08 2.40 -19.57
C GLN A 724 -29.16 3.60 -19.81
N ASP A 725 -29.48 4.47 -20.77
CA ASP A 725 -28.65 5.63 -21.10
C ASP A 725 -28.66 6.68 -20.00
N VAL A 726 -29.83 6.96 -19.41
CA VAL A 726 -29.90 7.81 -18.21
C VAL A 726 -29.20 7.14 -17.03
N ARG A 727 -29.40 5.83 -16.82
CA ARG A 727 -28.73 5.09 -15.73
C ARG A 727 -27.19 5.14 -15.83
N LYS A 728 -26.63 5.09 -17.05
CA LYS A 728 -25.17 5.24 -17.27
C LYS A 728 -24.68 6.65 -16.94
N GLN A 729 -25.43 7.69 -17.28
CA GLN A 729 -25.09 9.09 -16.96
C GLN A 729 -25.02 9.34 -15.44
N LEU A 730 -25.97 8.77 -14.68
CA LEU A 730 -26.02 8.92 -13.23
C LEU A 730 -24.71 8.53 -12.52
N ASN A 731 -24.00 7.51 -13.01
CA ASN A 731 -22.70 7.10 -12.43
C ASN A 731 -21.67 8.23 -12.43
N ASN A 732 -21.72 9.13 -13.42
CA ASN A 732 -20.82 10.28 -13.53
C ASN A 732 -21.38 11.52 -12.82
N LEU A 733 -22.70 11.68 -12.73
CA LEU A 733 -23.35 12.87 -12.13
C LEU A 733 -23.52 12.77 -10.61
N ILE A 734 -23.54 11.56 -10.04
CA ILE A 734 -23.68 11.35 -8.60
C ILE A 734 -22.35 11.63 -7.90
N LEU A 735 -22.37 12.61 -6.98
CA LEU A 735 -21.24 13.00 -6.16
C LEU A 735 -21.43 12.63 -4.69
N MET A 736 -20.34 12.38 -3.98
CA MET A 736 -20.29 12.13 -2.55
C MET A 736 -20.29 13.45 -1.79
N ASP A 737 -21.32 13.63 -0.98
CA ASP A 737 -21.40 14.67 0.04
C ASP A 737 -21.07 14.06 1.40
N THR A 738 -19.84 14.30 1.86
CA THR A 738 -19.16 13.67 3.00
C THR A 738 -19.04 12.16 2.82
N THR A 739 -20.06 11.39 3.18
CA THR A 739 -20.11 9.93 3.04
C THR A 739 -21.38 9.44 2.36
N LEU A 740 -22.23 10.33 1.86
CA LEU A 740 -23.50 9.97 1.21
C LEU A 740 -23.54 10.45 -0.24
N PRO A 741 -23.98 9.61 -1.19
CA PRO A 741 -24.15 10.04 -2.57
C PRO A 741 -25.31 11.04 -2.68
N ASN A 742 -25.14 11.98 -3.61
CA ASN A 742 -26.04 13.09 -3.86
C ASN A 742 -25.85 13.57 -5.31
N ILE A 743 -26.93 13.66 -6.09
CA ILE A 743 -26.84 14.25 -7.44
C ILE A 743 -26.92 15.80 -7.40
N GLY A 744 -27.38 16.40 -6.29
CA GLY A 744 -27.54 17.85 -6.19
C GLY A 744 -28.42 18.38 -7.32
N ASP A 745 -28.07 19.52 -7.92
CA ASP A 745 -28.78 20.07 -9.10
C ASP A 745 -28.26 19.51 -10.44
N ARG A 746 -27.26 18.61 -10.42
CA ARG A 746 -26.73 17.97 -11.62
C ARG A 746 -27.72 17.04 -12.31
N TRP A 747 -28.87 16.76 -11.69
CA TRP A 747 -29.97 16.11 -12.41
C TRP A 747 -30.40 16.93 -13.64
N ARG A 748 -30.21 18.25 -13.60
CA ARG A 748 -30.45 19.14 -14.76
C ARG A 748 -29.53 18.81 -15.93
N ASP A 749 -28.34 18.24 -15.69
CA ASP A 749 -27.39 17.87 -16.73
C ASP A 749 -27.74 16.54 -17.41
N ILE A 750 -28.71 15.78 -16.89
CA ILE A 750 -29.16 14.51 -17.48
C ILE A 750 -29.71 14.80 -18.88
N ARG A 751 -29.18 14.08 -19.86
CA ARG A 751 -29.58 14.14 -21.26
C ARG A 751 -30.54 13.02 -21.59
N ILE A 752 -31.59 13.37 -22.33
CA ILE A 752 -32.54 12.42 -22.92
C ILE A 752 -32.59 12.62 -24.45
N ASP A 753 -32.75 11.53 -25.18
CA ASP A 753 -32.94 11.59 -26.64
C ASP A 753 -34.41 11.85 -26.95
N ILE A 754 -34.67 12.92 -27.69
CA ILE A 754 -36.01 13.32 -28.11
C ILE A 754 -36.13 13.41 -29.64
N SER A 755 -35.13 12.93 -30.37
CA SER A 755 -35.00 13.16 -31.80
C SER A 755 -35.97 12.32 -32.64
N ASN A 756 -36.30 11.10 -32.19
CA ASN A 756 -37.23 10.22 -32.86
C ASN A 756 -38.65 10.38 -32.28
N LYS A 757 -39.45 11.27 -32.88
CA LYS A 757 -40.85 11.51 -32.47
C LYS A 757 -41.74 10.27 -32.54
N ALA A 758 -41.48 9.35 -33.48
CA ALA A 758 -42.26 8.13 -33.60
C ALA A 758 -41.99 7.17 -32.43
N GLU A 759 -40.72 6.99 -32.05
CA GLU A 759 -40.35 6.22 -30.86
C GLU A 759 -40.89 6.85 -29.57
N LEU A 760 -40.78 8.18 -29.42
CA LEU A 760 -41.35 8.89 -28.27
C LEU A 760 -42.86 8.68 -28.14
N SER A 761 -43.58 8.73 -29.25
CA SER A 761 -45.02 8.53 -29.28
C SER A 761 -45.38 7.07 -28.94
N ASN A 762 -44.66 6.11 -29.51
CA ASN A 762 -44.85 4.69 -29.21
C ASN A 762 -44.55 4.37 -27.73
N LEU A 763 -43.45 4.89 -27.18
CA LEU A 763 -43.09 4.74 -25.77
C LEU A 763 -44.16 5.37 -24.86
N SER A 764 -44.64 6.56 -25.20
CA SER A 764 -45.73 7.22 -24.47
C SER A 764 -46.98 6.35 -24.41
N LYS A 765 -47.41 5.80 -25.56
CA LYS A 765 -48.58 4.93 -25.65
C LYS A 765 -48.44 3.68 -24.77
N GLN A 766 -47.32 2.97 -24.87
CA GLN A 766 -47.09 1.75 -24.09
C GLN A 766 -47.10 2.01 -22.58
N ILE A 767 -46.42 3.07 -22.12
CA ILE A 767 -46.38 3.43 -20.70
C ILE A 767 -47.74 3.95 -20.24
N GLN A 768 -48.49 4.65 -21.08
CA GLN A 768 -49.85 5.09 -20.78
C GLN A 768 -50.81 3.91 -20.59
N GLU A 769 -50.71 2.86 -21.41
CA GLU A 769 -51.50 1.63 -21.24
C GLU A 769 -51.20 0.94 -19.89
N MET A 770 -49.92 0.88 -19.50
CA MET A 770 -49.51 0.38 -18.17
C MET A 770 -50.08 1.25 -17.05
N TYR A 771 -49.96 2.58 -17.16
CA TYR A 771 -50.51 3.53 -16.20
C TYR A 771 -52.01 3.35 -16.02
N ASN A 772 -52.77 3.27 -17.12
CA ASN A 772 -54.23 3.07 -17.07
C ASN A 772 -54.62 1.75 -16.41
N THR A 773 -53.84 0.68 -16.65
CA THR A 773 -54.04 -0.62 -16.01
C THR A 773 -53.83 -0.51 -14.50
N ARG A 774 -52.77 0.19 -14.07
CA ARG A 774 -52.50 0.46 -12.66
C ARG A 774 -53.55 1.37 -12.01
N CYS A 775 -54.07 2.37 -12.72
CA CYS A 775 -55.20 3.18 -12.24
C CYS A 775 -56.42 2.32 -11.93
N LYS A 776 -56.78 1.39 -12.83
CA LYS A 776 -57.89 0.45 -12.60
C LYS A 776 -57.67 -0.38 -11.34
N PHE A 777 -56.48 -0.97 -11.21
CA PHE A 777 -56.09 -1.72 -10.02
C PHE A 777 -56.24 -0.88 -8.73
N TRP A 778 -55.69 0.34 -8.69
CA TRP A 778 -55.76 1.18 -7.49
C TRP A 778 -57.19 1.64 -7.16
N ASN A 779 -58.02 1.88 -8.17
CA ASN A 779 -59.43 2.20 -7.98
C ASN A 779 -60.22 1.01 -7.40
N GLU A 780 -59.98 -0.20 -7.91
CA GLU A 780 -60.59 -1.42 -7.37
C GLU A 780 -60.09 -1.71 -5.95
N TYR A 781 -58.79 -1.53 -5.71
CA TYR A 781 -58.19 -1.69 -4.39
C TYR A 781 -58.80 -0.72 -3.36
N SER A 782 -58.95 0.55 -3.71
CA SER A 782 -59.57 1.54 -2.81
C SER A 782 -61.03 1.19 -2.49
N LYS A 783 -61.80 0.70 -3.47
CA LYS A 783 -63.17 0.22 -3.24
C LYS A 783 -63.25 -0.98 -2.29
N LEU A 784 -62.27 -1.89 -2.34
CA LEU A 784 -62.25 -3.08 -1.49
C LEU A 784 -61.79 -2.77 -0.05
N PHE A 785 -60.82 -1.87 0.10
CA PHE A 785 -60.11 -1.68 1.37
C PHE A 785 -60.29 -0.30 2.01
N GLY A 786 -61.06 0.61 1.41
CA GLY A 786 -61.50 1.87 2.01
C GLY A 786 -60.38 2.90 2.21
N ASN A 787 -59.64 3.23 1.14
CA ASN A 787 -58.58 4.24 1.17
C ASN A 787 -58.97 5.52 0.41
N GLU A 788 -60.14 6.08 0.70
CA GLU A 788 -60.43 7.47 0.33
C GLU A 788 -59.99 8.43 1.43
#